data_AF-A0A820TLZ6-F1
#
_entry.id   AF-A0A820TLZ6-F1
#
_cell.length_a   1.000
_cell.length_b   1.000
_cell.length_c   1.000
_cell.angle_alpha   90.00
_cell.angle_beta   90.00
_cell.angle_gamma   90.00
#
_symmetry.space_group_name_H-M   'P 1'
#
loop_
_entity.id
_entity.type
_entity.pdbx_description
1 polymer ?
#
loop_
_entity_poly.entity_id
_entity_poly.type
_entity_poly.pdbx_seq_one_letter_code
_entity_poly.pdbx_strand_id
1 'polypeptide(L)'
;MAKSLSNQSIESPSEVIERKAINSAGSIGSLYDASRDQLIHETNRNYPKQWLPASRPVQCKLATGIPDSNFNILEFINIQDELRLSLWLTLTKREGVAKVLDFSHYTDQYTYILYYSWIKNECNLSNTQQFSESCNTCINATHVINRVLVGIDLVVIVHSTSTNEIRDTIDSLFKKIRRILLNEENCSIHLTHEENCLLGHLSDIKVYSNSETLTSLSKLHEILHQIQVIKNNFTLCRPVTYILKPTTSFCNMEPRKHIIFRALAGTLIAHIERHFINFRNRIKNVDVFCQENQLKPMVTSQKQLLNQISSQLSAVKQQYISEMQRFSKILIDARINNVTVGKIKQALVSSKQKALKVSIDQLTKIFDKLQMPDLVNANQNKSIVISSNTVGRSSNTINNSYSTRKQPNYDPSRYQSIASKNLVNGSHQSKAANSNQSITKTNNRKLNLHSGNVESYHSLPPQSNKTVSTSNKTNHNKNDSTEEAFTPTASLPSSEVLPIDDTINILLLGETGVGKSTFINAFANYLTFHSFEQAESSEPVVVIPVSFIITTGDNFEERTIEFGEVDSLNNENFNATGQSVTQHCRSYTFDLHDGGRRMVRIIDTPGFGDTRGTDQDDQNIEHILQYINNLTHLNAICFLLKPNASRLNVFFRTCFTQLFSLLSPAARHNTIFCFTNARSTFYAPGNTAPLLKTMLAESSMSDITFKKENTFCFDSESFRYLVALQSDVSFGYDEKTEYEHSWSTSVKESNRLIDYINIKLIVYRMENGWQSIKHAQFEISYMIRPILEAIRNILRNTILWNTTQSNQQIEQTSKPVSFNASRCRSCKGDPDEVGQFWILLTRSHEIQNNSYTCLCNLDQHVPIEYSLEYKCSNHTSTDFGKRMVDTLKCMYQASAIFSHFLIHTAFARKDDPFLTGFREMIAEETYLCTSKTPNDFNRLLLQELSDIENKYKQETQTMKSADARIDLPAIYELISIIGGICLVREQLVAVKKRHRMIIEQYDKMYGLLFIYQFKIRQQFYNVNYYLLEKKKSIDQFN
;
A
#
# COMPACT_ATOMS: atom_id res chain seq x y z
N MET A 1 -43.92 -15.68 26.53
CA MET A 1 -44.56 -15.69 25.19
C MET A 1 -44.31 -17.00 24.42
N ALA A 2 -44.39 -18.18 25.06
CA ALA A 2 -43.97 -19.46 24.42
C ALA A 2 -45.13 -20.36 23.92
N LYS A 3 -46.39 -19.88 23.93
CA LYS A 3 -47.60 -20.69 23.66
C LYS A 3 -48.47 -20.22 22.47
N SER A 4 -48.04 -19.24 21.68
CA SER A 4 -48.86 -18.59 20.63
C SER A 4 -48.29 -18.68 19.21
N LEU A 5 -47.36 -19.62 18.93
CA LEU A 5 -46.63 -19.74 17.65
C LEU A 5 -46.62 -21.19 17.11
N SER A 6 -47.75 -21.90 17.28
CA SER A 6 -47.95 -23.30 16.87
C SER A 6 -48.18 -23.45 15.36
N ASN A 7 -49.02 -22.61 14.76
CA ASN A 7 -49.38 -22.68 13.34
C ASN A 7 -48.75 -21.54 12.54
N GLN A 8 -47.56 -21.77 11.98
CA GLN A 8 -46.96 -20.92 10.95
C GLN A 8 -46.33 -21.82 9.89
N SER A 9 -46.83 -21.71 8.66
CA SER A 9 -46.41 -22.50 7.50
C SER A 9 -45.15 -21.93 6.85
N ILE A 10 -44.54 -22.74 5.99
CA ILE A 10 -43.64 -22.26 4.93
C ILE A 10 -44.50 -21.49 3.92
N GLU A 11 -44.01 -20.38 3.37
CA GLU A 11 -44.74 -19.60 2.37
C GLU A 11 -44.75 -20.34 1.01
N SER A 12 -45.77 -20.09 0.19
CA SER A 12 -45.87 -20.66 -1.16
C SER A 12 -44.66 -20.24 -2.02
N PRO A 13 -44.17 -21.09 -2.95
CA PRO A 13 -43.03 -20.74 -3.80
C PRO A 13 -43.26 -19.40 -4.54
N SER A 14 -42.49 -18.39 -4.18
CA SER A 14 -42.59 -17.05 -4.74
C SER A 14 -42.00 -17.03 -6.16
N GLU A 15 -42.86 -16.86 -7.17
CA GLU A 15 -42.46 -16.84 -8.60
C GLU A 15 -41.50 -15.71 -8.98
N VAL A 16 -41.34 -14.71 -8.10
CA VAL A 16 -40.36 -13.64 -8.20
C VAL A 16 -39.84 -13.32 -6.80
N ILE A 17 -38.52 -13.20 -6.62
CA ILE A 17 -37.92 -12.68 -5.38
C ILE A 17 -37.05 -11.46 -5.65
N GLU A 18 -37.01 -10.55 -4.68
CA GLU A 18 -36.12 -9.39 -4.70
C GLU A 18 -34.90 -9.65 -3.80
N ARG A 19 -33.73 -9.17 -4.26
CA ARG A 19 -32.47 -9.17 -3.51
C ARG A 19 -31.70 -7.88 -3.75
N LYS A 20 -31.22 -7.24 -2.68
CA LYS A 20 -30.23 -6.16 -2.80
C LYS A 20 -28.94 -6.70 -3.42
N ALA A 21 -28.38 -5.96 -4.37
CA ALA A 21 -27.19 -6.36 -5.14
C ALA A 21 -25.91 -6.10 -4.32
N ILE A 22 -25.68 -6.94 -3.30
CA ILE A 22 -24.49 -6.84 -2.43
C ILE A 22 -23.20 -7.15 -3.19
N ASN A 23 -23.24 -8.15 -4.08
CA ASN A 23 -22.25 -8.35 -5.13
C ASN A 23 -22.74 -7.62 -6.39
N SER A 24 -21.86 -6.86 -7.05
CA SER A 24 -22.20 -6.01 -8.20
C SER A 24 -21.87 -6.61 -9.57
N ALA A 25 -21.31 -7.83 -9.64
CA ALA A 25 -20.99 -8.51 -10.90
C ALA A 25 -22.21 -9.15 -11.57
N GLY A 26 -23.18 -9.61 -10.76
CA GLY A 26 -24.41 -10.23 -11.25
C GLY A 26 -25.12 -9.38 -12.30
N SER A 27 -25.47 -10.00 -13.43
CA SER A 27 -26.11 -9.33 -14.57
C SER A 27 -27.30 -10.15 -15.08
N ILE A 28 -28.04 -9.64 -16.06
CA ILE A 28 -29.22 -10.33 -16.59
C ILE A 28 -28.82 -11.69 -17.18
N GLY A 29 -29.47 -12.76 -16.72
CA GLY A 29 -29.15 -14.14 -17.09
C GLY A 29 -28.17 -14.85 -16.14
N SER A 30 -27.50 -14.15 -15.22
CA SER A 30 -26.68 -14.83 -14.19
C SER A 30 -27.53 -15.77 -13.33
N LEU A 31 -26.96 -16.92 -12.98
CA LEU A 31 -27.63 -17.94 -12.14
C LEU A 31 -27.40 -17.68 -10.65
N TYR A 32 -28.43 -17.94 -9.84
CA TYR A 32 -28.46 -17.57 -8.42
C TYR A 32 -28.94 -18.73 -7.52
N ASP A 33 -28.20 -18.99 -6.44
CA ASP A 33 -28.62 -19.84 -5.33
C ASP A 33 -29.21 -18.97 -4.21
N ALA A 34 -30.55 -18.90 -4.13
CA ALA A 34 -31.26 -18.19 -3.07
C ALA A 34 -31.24 -18.94 -1.73
N SER A 35 -30.81 -20.21 -1.68
CA SER A 35 -30.63 -20.94 -0.43
C SER A 35 -29.42 -20.45 0.36
N ARG A 36 -28.40 -19.92 -0.34
CA ARG A 36 -27.17 -19.33 0.20
C ARG A 36 -27.04 -17.82 -0.05
N ASP A 37 -27.86 -17.27 -0.95
CA ASP A 37 -27.76 -15.95 -1.55
C ASP A 37 -26.41 -15.69 -2.26
N GLN A 38 -26.07 -16.59 -3.19
CA GLN A 38 -24.84 -16.58 -3.98
C GLN A 38 -25.11 -16.55 -5.50
N LEU A 39 -24.23 -15.87 -6.25
CA LEU A 39 -24.11 -16.02 -7.70
C LEU A 39 -23.34 -17.31 -7.99
N ILE A 40 -23.80 -18.10 -8.97
CA ILE A 40 -23.20 -19.40 -9.32
C ILE A 40 -22.26 -19.27 -10.52
N HIS A 41 -22.74 -18.64 -11.60
CA HIS A 41 -21.97 -18.40 -12.83
C HIS A 41 -22.56 -17.24 -13.62
N GLU A 42 -21.69 -16.54 -14.34
CA GLU A 42 -22.08 -15.71 -15.47
C GLU A 42 -22.21 -16.59 -16.73
N THR A 43 -23.32 -16.43 -17.43
CA THR A 43 -23.51 -16.99 -18.77
C THR A 43 -22.84 -16.06 -19.79
N ASN A 44 -21.84 -16.54 -20.54
CA ASN A 44 -21.15 -15.80 -21.61
C ASN A 44 -22.03 -15.48 -22.86
N ARG A 45 -23.35 -15.36 -22.70
CA ARG A 45 -24.31 -14.99 -23.75
C ARG A 45 -24.72 -13.53 -23.58
N ASN A 46 -24.46 -12.69 -24.59
CA ASN A 46 -24.96 -11.31 -24.63
C ASN A 46 -26.47 -11.29 -24.93
N TYR A 47 -27.30 -11.39 -23.88
CA TYR A 47 -28.75 -11.24 -24.02
C TYR A 47 -29.14 -9.80 -24.42
N PRO A 48 -30.17 -9.62 -25.27
CA PRO A 48 -30.69 -8.29 -25.61
C PRO A 48 -31.25 -7.59 -24.36
N LYS A 49 -30.65 -6.44 -24.01
CA LYS A 49 -30.94 -5.65 -22.81
C LYS A 49 -31.92 -4.53 -23.13
N GLN A 50 -33.13 -4.57 -22.57
CA GLN A 50 -34.05 -3.43 -22.62
C GLN A 50 -33.88 -2.57 -21.36
N TRP A 51 -33.55 -1.30 -21.53
CA TRP A 51 -33.45 -0.32 -20.44
C TRP A 51 -34.74 0.51 -20.35
N LEU A 52 -35.21 0.74 -19.13
CA LEU A 52 -36.38 1.59 -18.81
C LEU A 52 -36.02 2.52 -17.64
N PRO A 53 -36.58 3.75 -17.56
CA PRO A 53 -36.48 4.58 -16.36
C PRO A 53 -37.14 3.87 -15.16
N ALA A 54 -36.49 3.83 -14.01
CA ALA A 54 -37.02 3.15 -12.83
C ALA A 54 -37.84 4.11 -11.94
N SER A 55 -39.12 3.81 -11.72
CA SER A 55 -40.03 4.62 -10.89
C SER A 55 -39.95 4.30 -9.40
N ARG A 56 -38.75 4.05 -8.84
CA ARG A 56 -38.58 3.87 -7.38
C ARG A 56 -38.25 5.20 -6.69
N PRO A 57 -38.89 5.52 -5.55
CA PRO A 57 -38.60 6.74 -4.79
C PRO A 57 -37.19 6.68 -4.19
N VAL A 58 -36.57 7.86 -4.07
CA VAL A 58 -35.27 8.01 -3.40
C VAL A 58 -35.42 7.66 -1.93
N GLN A 59 -34.53 6.81 -1.40
CA GLN A 59 -34.50 6.48 0.03
C GLN A 59 -33.35 7.24 0.69
N CYS A 60 -33.66 8.02 1.73
CA CYS A 60 -32.64 8.54 2.63
C CYS A 60 -33.11 8.42 4.08
N LYS A 61 -32.38 7.66 4.89
CA LYS A 61 -32.64 7.44 6.32
C LYS A 61 -31.45 7.92 7.13
N LEU A 62 -31.72 8.55 8.26
CA LEU A 62 -30.71 8.96 9.24
C LEU A 62 -31.05 8.28 10.57
N ALA A 63 -30.07 7.63 11.18
CA ALA A 63 -30.11 7.20 12.57
C ALA A 63 -29.03 7.96 13.36
N THR A 64 -29.37 8.37 14.58
CA THR A 64 -28.49 9.14 15.46
C THR A 64 -28.39 8.44 16.82
N GLY A 65 -27.19 8.42 17.38
CA GLY A 65 -26.95 8.08 18.77
C GLY A 65 -27.42 6.69 19.22
N ILE A 66 -27.12 5.65 18.42
CA ILE A 66 -27.68 4.29 18.55
C ILE A 66 -27.28 3.65 19.90
N PRO A 67 -28.20 3.47 20.87
CA PRO A 67 -27.87 2.95 22.20
C PRO A 67 -28.32 1.50 22.41
N ASP A 68 -29.04 0.92 21.45
CA ASP A 68 -29.90 -0.24 21.68
C ASP A 68 -29.30 -1.53 21.12
N SER A 69 -29.15 -2.54 21.98
CA SER A 69 -28.56 -3.85 21.66
C SER A 69 -29.31 -4.63 20.56
N ASN A 70 -30.46 -4.13 20.11
CA ASN A 70 -31.35 -4.73 19.13
C ASN A 70 -31.32 -4.04 17.74
N PHE A 71 -30.53 -2.99 17.53
CA PHE A 71 -30.51 -2.26 16.25
C PHE A 71 -30.02 -3.15 15.09
N ASN A 72 -30.93 -3.46 14.16
CA ASN A 72 -30.62 -4.27 12.99
C ASN A 72 -30.21 -3.39 11.81
N ILE A 73 -28.91 -3.18 11.65
CA ILE A 73 -28.37 -2.30 10.60
C ILE A 73 -28.74 -2.77 9.17
N LEU A 74 -28.89 -4.08 8.93
CA LEU A 74 -29.28 -4.61 7.63
C LEU A 74 -30.73 -4.26 7.27
N GLU A 75 -31.62 -4.30 8.26
CA GLU A 75 -33.02 -3.89 8.15
C GLU A 75 -33.13 -2.37 7.92
N PHE A 76 -32.33 -1.58 8.64
CA PHE A 76 -32.23 -0.14 8.43
C PHE A 76 -31.83 0.19 6.98
N ILE A 77 -30.82 -0.48 6.41
CA ILE A 77 -30.38 -0.27 5.01
C ILE A 77 -31.20 -1.06 3.97
N ASN A 78 -32.39 -1.53 4.33
CA ASN A 78 -33.38 -2.12 3.42
C ASN A 78 -32.87 -3.39 2.68
N ILE A 79 -32.22 -4.30 3.40
CA ILE A 79 -31.90 -5.66 2.94
C ILE A 79 -33.05 -6.60 3.29
N GLN A 80 -33.44 -7.45 2.34
CA GLN A 80 -34.57 -8.38 2.47
C GLN A 80 -34.26 -9.51 3.47
N ASP A 81 -35.24 -9.92 4.27
CA ASP A 81 -35.13 -10.82 5.43
C ASP A 81 -34.27 -12.07 5.22
N GLU A 82 -34.45 -12.79 4.11
CA GLU A 82 -33.64 -13.98 3.79
C GLU A 82 -32.16 -13.62 3.54
N LEU A 83 -31.90 -12.52 2.84
CA LEU A 83 -30.55 -12.02 2.60
C LEU A 83 -29.91 -11.51 3.90
N ARG A 84 -30.71 -10.97 4.84
CA ARG A 84 -30.25 -10.63 6.19
C ARG A 84 -29.77 -11.87 6.93
N LEU A 85 -30.56 -12.96 6.94
CA LEU A 85 -30.10 -14.23 7.53
C LEU A 85 -28.84 -14.78 6.86
N SER A 86 -28.73 -14.72 5.54
CA SER A 86 -27.55 -15.20 4.81
C SER A 86 -26.29 -14.41 5.16
N LEU A 87 -26.41 -13.10 5.37
CA LEU A 87 -25.31 -12.23 5.82
C LEU A 87 -24.96 -12.45 7.31
N TRP A 88 -25.98 -12.58 8.18
CA TRP A 88 -25.79 -12.87 9.60
C TRP A 88 -25.12 -14.22 9.85
N LEU A 89 -25.48 -15.24 9.07
CA LEU A 89 -24.98 -16.62 9.19
C LEU A 89 -23.79 -16.92 8.25
N THR A 90 -23.21 -15.89 7.61
CA THR A 90 -22.05 -16.00 6.71
C THR A 90 -22.22 -17.03 5.58
N LEU A 91 -23.45 -17.17 5.06
CA LEU A 91 -23.76 -17.96 3.86
C LEU A 91 -23.31 -17.28 2.58
N THR A 92 -23.19 -15.94 2.58
CA THR A 92 -22.72 -15.15 1.44
C THR A 92 -21.68 -14.11 1.88
N LYS A 93 -20.88 -13.61 0.93
CA LYS A 93 -19.81 -12.65 1.22
C LYS A 93 -20.39 -11.29 1.60
N ARG A 94 -19.69 -10.56 2.47
CA ARG A 94 -20.01 -9.17 2.83
C ARG A 94 -19.43 -8.24 1.77
N GLU A 95 -20.29 -7.83 0.85
CA GLU A 95 -19.91 -7.02 -0.32
C GLU A 95 -20.86 -5.81 -0.46
N GLY A 96 -20.43 -4.79 -1.20
CA GLY A 96 -21.15 -3.52 -1.33
C GLY A 96 -21.49 -2.91 0.04
N VAL A 97 -22.73 -2.46 0.20
CA VAL A 97 -23.23 -1.92 1.48
C VAL A 97 -23.26 -2.94 2.63
N ALA A 98 -23.23 -4.26 2.35
CA ALA A 98 -23.27 -5.27 3.42
C ALA A 98 -21.96 -5.38 4.21
N LYS A 99 -20.86 -4.81 3.68
CA LYS A 99 -19.60 -4.57 4.43
C LYS A 99 -19.80 -3.68 5.67
N VAL A 100 -20.93 -3.00 5.81
CA VAL A 100 -21.27 -2.25 7.04
C VAL A 100 -21.30 -3.14 8.29
N LEU A 101 -21.49 -4.46 8.14
CA LEU A 101 -21.37 -5.41 9.24
C LEU A 101 -19.95 -5.44 9.82
N ASP A 102 -18.93 -5.19 9.01
CA ASP A 102 -17.52 -5.28 9.39
C ASP A 102 -17.00 -3.98 10.07
N PHE A 103 -17.89 -3.00 10.29
CA PHE A 103 -17.61 -1.81 11.09
C PHE A 103 -17.23 -2.19 12.54
N SER A 104 -15.94 -2.07 12.86
CA SER A 104 -15.35 -2.53 14.13
C SER A 104 -15.56 -1.56 15.29
N HIS A 105 -15.54 -0.25 15.08
CA HIS A 105 -15.56 0.76 16.16
C HIS A 105 -16.80 0.70 17.06
N TYR A 106 -16.68 1.29 18.26
CA TYR A 106 -17.80 1.49 19.19
C TYR A 106 -18.89 2.38 18.57
N THR A 107 -20.14 2.12 18.92
CA THR A 107 -21.30 2.94 18.49
C THR A 107 -21.98 3.50 19.74
N ASP A 108 -22.15 4.81 19.77
CA ASP A 108 -22.57 5.54 20.96
C ASP A 108 -23.57 6.65 20.62
N GLN A 109 -23.82 7.54 21.59
CA GLN A 109 -24.75 8.66 21.39
C GLN A 109 -24.28 9.74 20.39
N TYR A 110 -23.00 9.73 19.98
CA TYR A 110 -22.41 10.66 19.02
C TYR A 110 -22.17 10.00 17.64
N THR A 111 -22.56 8.74 17.46
CA THR A 111 -22.52 8.04 16.16
C THR A 111 -23.74 8.38 15.29
N TYR A 112 -23.48 8.71 14.02
CA TYR A 112 -24.48 8.98 12.99
C TYR A 112 -24.40 7.91 11.89
N ILE A 113 -25.54 7.41 11.43
CA ILE A 113 -25.62 6.51 10.26
C ILE A 113 -26.59 7.08 9.23
N LEU A 114 -26.05 7.47 8.07
CA LEU A 114 -26.78 7.96 6.92
C LEU A 114 -26.86 6.85 5.86
N TYR A 115 -28.05 6.34 5.58
CA TYR A 115 -28.31 5.44 4.45
C TYR A 115 -28.94 6.22 3.30
N TYR A 116 -28.42 6.01 2.09
CA TYR A 116 -28.89 6.63 0.86
C TYR A 116 -29.00 5.60 -0.26
N SER A 117 -30.13 5.61 -0.98
CA SER A 117 -30.36 4.73 -2.12
C SER A 117 -31.14 5.47 -3.20
N TRP A 118 -30.62 5.43 -4.42
CA TRP A 118 -31.15 6.13 -5.59
C TRP A 118 -31.01 5.23 -6.82
N ILE A 119 -32.10 5.05 -7.56
CA ILE A 119 -32.15 4.17 -8.73
C ILE A 119 -32.46 5.04 -9.96
N LYS A 120 -31.69 4.83 -11.03
CA LYS A 120 -31.77 5.58 -12.28
C LYS A 120 -32.66 4.86 -13.29
N ASN A 121 -32.25 3.65 -13.67
CA ASN A 121 -32.92 2.81 -14.65
C ASN A 121 -33.08 1.38 -14.12
N GLU A 122 -34.04 0.63 -14.68
CA GLU A 122 -34.07 -0.82 -14.65
C GLU A 122 -33.69 -1.41 -16.02
N CYS A 123 -33.12 -2.61 -16.00
CA CYS A 123 -32.78 -3.39 -17.18
C CYS A 123 -33.47 -4.74 -17.11
N ASN A 124 -34.16 -5.12 -18.19
CA ASN A 124 -35.05 -6.27 -18.24
C ASN A 124 -34.65 -7.24 -19.36
N LEU A 125 -34.77 -8.55 -19.10
CA LEU A 125 -34.62 -9.59 -20.14
C LEU A 125 -35.80 -9.51 -21.11
N SER A 126 -35.53 -9.29 -22.40
CA SER A 126 -36.56 -8.98 -23.40
C SER A 126 -37.22 -10.20 -24.08
N ASN A 127 -36.59 -11.38 -24.07
CA ASN A 127 -37.16 -12.62 -24.60
C ASN A 127 -36.81 -13.81 -23.69
N THR A 128 -37.83 -14.48 -23.16
CA THR A 128 -37.67 -15.61 -22.23
C THR A 128 -37.38 -16.94 -22.92
N GLN A 129 -37.72 -17.12 -24.20
CA GLN A 129 -37.61 -18.42 -24.90
C GLN A 129 -36.15 -18.83 -25.16
N GLN A 130 -35.25 -17.85 -25.38
CA GLN A 130 -33.83 -18.07 -25.67
C GLN A 130 -32.99 -18.57 -24.46
N PHE A 131 -33.57 -18.63 -23.26
CA PHE A 131 -32.86 -19.01 -22.04
C PHE A 131 -32.89 -20.53 -21.75
N SER A 132 -33.82 -21.25 -22.39
CA SER A 132 -34.13 -22.67 -22.13
C SER A 132 -32.96 -23.64 -22.31
N GLU A 133 -32.14 -23.46 -23.34
CA GLU A 133 -30.96 -24.30 -23.59
C GLU A 133 -29.89 -24.19 -22.49
N SER A 134 -29.72 -22.99 -21.92
CA SER A 134 -28.56 -22.64 -21.08
C SER A 134 -28.68 -23.18 -19.65
N CYS A 135 -29.88 -23.56 -19.23
CA CYS A 135 -30.14 -24.04 -17.87
C CYS A 135 -29.85 -25.53 -17.66
N ASN A 136 -29.77 -26.32 -18.75
CA ASN A 136 -29.72 -27.78 -18.70
C ASN A 136 -28.43 -28.35 -18.07
N THR A 137 -27.44 -27.51 -17.77
CA THR A 137 -26.11 -27.88 -17.26
C THR A 137 -25.90 -27.58 -15.76
N CYS A 138 -26.74 -26.76 -15.12
CA CYS A 138 -26.45 -26.18 -13.82
C CYS A 138 -27.30 -26.76 -12.68
N ILE A 139 -26.80 -27.83 -12.05
CA ILE A 139 -27.48 -28.63 -11.02
C ILE A 139 -27.87 -27.82 -9.76
N ASN A 140 -27.12 -26.76 -9.42
CA ASN A 140 -27.26 -26.04 -8.15
C ASN A 140 -28.10 -24.75 -8.21
N ALA A 141 -28.69 -24.39 -9.36
CA ALA A 141 -29.33 -23.09 -9.57
C ALA A 141 -30.82 -23.07 -9.18
N THR A 142 -31.18 -22.16 -8.26
CA THR A 142 -32.58 -21.95 -7.83
C THR A 142 -33.32 -20.91 -8.67
N HIS A 143 -32.61 -19.84 -9.08
CA HIS A 143 -33.17 -18.69 -9.77
C HIS A 143 -32.22 -18.13 -10.84
N VAL A 144 -32.75 -17.22 -11.66
CA VAL A 144 -32.08 -16.44 -12.71
C VAL A 144 -32.31 -14.96 -12.44
N ILE A 145 -31.31 -14.11 -12.64
CA ILE A 145 -31.51 -12.65 -12.64
C ILE A 145 -32.33 -12.24 -13.89
N ASN A 146 -33.61 -11.93 -13.69
CA ASN A 146 -34.52 -11.49 -14.76
C ASN A 146 -34.50 -9.97 -14.95
N ARG A 147 -34.26 -9.19 -13.89
CA ARG A 147 -34.09 -7.73 -13.96
C ARG A 147 -32.97 -7.23 -13.05
N VAL A 148 -32.33 -6.13 -13.45
CA VAL A 148 -31.33 -5.41 -12.66
C VAL A 148 -31.73 -3.94 -12.55
N LEU A 149 -31.88 -3.42 -11.34
CA LEU A 149 -32.07 -2.00 -11.07
C LEU A 149 -30.70 -1.39 -10.77
N VAL A 150 -30.33 -0.28 -11.44
CA VAL A 150 -29.00 0.34 -11.32
C VAL A 150 -29.06 1.77 -10.79
N GLY A 151 -28.01 2.16 -10.07
CA GLY A 151 -27.88 3.47 -9.44
C GLY A 151 -26.84 3.47 -8.33
N ILE A 152 -27.15 4.17 -7.24
CA ILE A 152 -26.32 4.34 -6.04
C ILE A 152 -27.00 3.65 -4.86
N ASP A 153 -26.25 2.85 -4.13
CA ASP A 153 -26.62 2.38 -2.78
C ASP A 153 -25.44 2.65 -1.85
N LEU A 154 -25.70 3.30 -0.72
CA LEU A 154 -24.68 3.97 0.08
C LEU A 154 -25.04 3.95 1.58
N VAL A 155 -24.05 3.68 2.42
CA VAL A 155 -24.10 3.87 3.87
C VAL A 155 -22.88 4.67 4.27
N VAL A 156 -23.08 5.73 5.05
CA VAL A 156 -22.02 6.51 5.69
C VAL A 156 -22.21 6.42 7.19
N ILE A 157 -21.20 5.92 7.90
CA ILE A 157 -21.13 5.98 9.36
C ILE A 157 -20.14 7.09 9.72
N VAL A 158 -20.50 7.93 10.70
CA VAL A 158 -19.70 9.05 11.18
C VAL A 158 -19.71 9.07 12.70
N HIS A 159 -18.59 9.37 13.33
CA HIS A 159 -18.52 9.69 14.76
C HIS A 159 -18.26 11.20 14.92
N SER A 160 -18.66 11.78 16.06
CA SER A 160 -18.35 13.19 16.36
C SER A 160 -17.65 13.32 17.70
N THR A 161 -16.55 14.07 17.69
CA THR A 161 -15.68 14.33 18.84
C THR A 161 -16.21 15.45 19.76
N SER A 162 -17.49 15.79 19.65
CA SER A 162 -18.09 17.01 20.20
C SER A 162 -18.60 16.88 21.62
N THR A 163 -18.64 18.00 22.34
CA THR A 163 -19.45 18.14 23.57
C THR A 163 -20.94 18.19 23.24
N ASN A 164 -21.80 17.99 24.25
CA ASN A 164 -23.26 18.08 24.10
C ASN A 164 -23.75 19.41 23.50
N GLU A 165 -22.97 20.49 23.62
CA GLU A 165 -23.36 21.85 23.20
C GLU A 165 -23.37 22.04 21.67
N ILE A 166 -22.55 21.29 20.92
CA ILE A 166 -22.46 21.37 19.45
C ILE A 166 -23.35 20.31 18.77
N ARG A 167 -23.82 19.31 19.54
CA ARG A 167 -24.58 18.16 19.06
C ARG A 167 -25.81 18.56 18.25
N ASP A 168 -26.65 19.47 18.76
CA ASP A 168 -27.88 19.89 18.08
C ASP A 168 -27.62 20.56 16.72
N THR A 169 -26.48 21.24 16.58
CA THR A 169 -26.05 21.86 15.31
C THR A 169 -25.65 20.81 14.27
N ILE A 170 -24.91 19.77 14.69
CA ILE A 170 -24.56 18.62 13.84
C ILE A 170 -25.80 17.80 13.47
N ASP A 171 -26.72 17.62 14.42
CA ASP A 171 -28.02 16.98 14.20
C ASP A 171 -28.84 17.75 13.14
N SER A 172 -28.81 19.09 13.18
CA SER A 172 -29.43 19.97 12.17
C SER A 172 -28.77 19.83 10.79
N LEU A 173 -27.44 19.79 10.74
CA LEU A 173 -26.66 19.61 9.51
C LEU A 173 -26.98 18.27 8.82
N PHE A 174 -27.01 17.15 9.54
CA PHE A 174 -27.40 15.86 8.95
C PHE A 174 -28.88 15.82 8.53
N LYS A 175 -29.78 16.53 9.24
CA LYS A 175 -31.19 16.69 8.81
C LYS A 175 -31.29 17.48 7.50
N LYS A 176 -30.51 18.56 7.33
CA LYS A 176 -30.41 19.34 6.08
C LYS A 176 -29.87 18.49 4.92
N ILE A 177 -28.76 17.79 5.14
CA ILE A 177 -28.16 16.89 4.14
C ILE A 177 -29.16 15.81 3.68
N ARG A 178 -29.94 15.24 4.60
CA ARG A 178 -31.01 14.28 4.27
C ARG A 178 -32.09 14.87 3.35
N ARG A 179 -32.56 16.11 3.60
CA ARG A 179 -33.55 16.77 2.71
C ARG A 179 -33.00 17.03 1.32
N ILE A 180 -31.76 17.53 1.23
CA ILE A 180 -31.07 17.77 -0.04
C ILE A 180 -30.93 16.46 -0.84
N LEU A 181 -30.57 15.35 -0.18
CA LEU A 181 -30.46 14.03 -0.83
C LEU A 181 -31.81 13.44 -1.29
N LEU A 182 -32.91 13.78 -0.62
CA LEU A 182 -34.28 13.43 -1.00
C LEU A 182 -34.88 14.35 -2.08
N ASN A 183 -34.17 15.41 -2.47
CA ASN A 183 -34.67 16.52 -3.29
C ASN A 183 -35.90 17.23 -2.67
N GLU A 184 -36.01 17.29 -1.33
CA GLU A 184 -37.11 17.96 -0.61
C GLU A 184 -36.98 19.49 -0.60
N GLU A 185 -35.77 20.01 -0.87
CA GLU A 185 -35.46 21.44 -0.96
C GLU A 185 -34.77 21.72 -2.31
N ASN A 186 -35.16 22.79 -3.03
CA ASN A 186 -34.50 23.26 -4.26
C ASN A 186 -33.13 23.96 -3.99
N CYS A 187 -32.42 23.52 -2.95
CA CYS A 187 -31.09 24.04 -2.60
C CYS A 187 -29.99 23.27 -3.36
N SER A 188 -28.94 23.99 -3.73
CA SER A 188 -27.70 23.35 -4.17
C SER A 188 -27.01 22.63 -3.00
N ILE A 189 -26.13 21.68 -3.29
CA ILE A 189 -25.38 20.90 -2.29
C ILE A 189 -24.33 21.74 -1.52
N HIS A 190 -24.20 23.04 -1.85
CA HIS A 190 -23.27 23.94 -1.17
C HIS A 190 -23.71 24.25 0.26
N LEU A 191 -23.10 23.54 1.21
CA LEU A 191 -23.06 23.90 2.62
C LEU A 191 -22.40 25.29 2.79
N THR A 192 -22.85 26.07 3.76
CA THR A 192 -22.27 27.38 4.08
C THR A 192 -20.84 27.25 4.63
N HIS A 193 -20.10 28.35 4.73
CA HIS A 193 -18.75 28.33 5.30
C HIS A 193 -18.75 27.77 6.74
N GLU A 194 -19.70 28.21 7.57
CA GLU A 194 -19.90 27.73 8.95
C GLU A 194 -20.27 26.23 8.98
N GLU A 195 -21.16 25.77 8.11
CA GLU A 195 -21.52 24.34 8.01
C GLU A 195 -20.34 23.47 7.55
N ASN A 196 -19.44 24.00 6.72
CA ASN A 196 -18.19 23.31 6.37
C ASN A 196 -17.18 23.30 7.53
N CYS A 197 -17.14 24.34 8.37
CA CYS A 197 -16.34 24.32 9.61
C CYS A 197 -16.86 23.24 10.58
N LEU A 198 -18.18 23.04 10.69
CA LEU A 198 -18.77 21.97 11.50
C LEU A 198 -18.36 20.56 11.03
N LEU A 199 -18.03 20.36 9.74
CA LEU A 199 -17.49 19.08 9.25
C LEU A 199 -16.12 18.75 9.87
N GLY A 200 -15.38 19.72 10.40
CA GLY A 200 -14.13 19.51 11.14
C GLY A 200 -14.30 18.84 12.51
N HIS A 201 -15.53 18.77 13.04
CA HIS A 201 -15.87 18.08 14.29
C HIS A 201 -16.40 16.65 14.05
N LEU A 202 -16.22 16.12 12.85
CA LEU A 202 -16.57 14.75 12.46
C LEU A 202 -15.28 13.92 12.29
N SER A 203 -15.24 12.76 12.94
CA SER A 203 -14.15 11.79 12.83
C SER A 203 -14.64 10.46 12.27
N ASP A 204 -13.69 9.61 11.89
CA ASP A 204 -13.91 8.19 11.61
C ASP A 204 -15.00 7.88 10.58
N ILE A 205 -15.17 8.77 9.59
CA ILE A 205 -16.10 8.61 8.48
C ILE A 205 -15.76 7.31 7.73
N LYS A 206 -16.66 6.32 7.79
CA LYS A 206 -16.56 5.07 7.03
C LYS A 206 -17.69 5.01 6.00
N VAL A 207 -17.35 4.67 4.77
CA VAL A 207 -18.29 4.60 3.65
C VAL A 207 -18.37 3.17 3.13
N TYR A 208 -19.60 2.71 2.87
CA TYR A 208 -19.89 1.42 2.26
C TYR A 208 -20.87 1.64 1.11
N SER A 209 -20.54 1.21 -0.11
CA SER A 209 -21.40 1.46 -1.27
C SER A 209 -21.32 0.33 -2.30
N ASN A 210 -22.30 0.27 -3.21
CA ASN A 210 -22.21 -0.49 -4.45
C ASN A 210 -21.23 0.13 -5.49
N SER A 211 -20.62 1.29 -5.18
CA SER A 211 -19.59 1.94 -5.99
C SER A 211 -18.28 2.07 -5.21
N GLU A 212 -17.18 1.59 -5.78
CA GLU A 212 -15.83 1.72 -5.22
C GLU A 212 -15.42 3.19 -5.09
N THR A 213 -15.80 4.03 -6.06
CA THR A 213 -15.53 5.48 -6.05
C THR A 213 -16.24 6.27 -4.95
N LEU A 214 -17.25 5.69 -4.31
CA LEU A 214 -17.84 6.22 -3.07
C LEU A 214 -17.20 5.59 -1.83
N THR A 215 -16.85 4.31 -1.90
CA THR A 215 -16.28 3.52 -0.79
C THR A 215 -14.86 3.97 -0.40
N SER A 216 -14.11 4.59 -1.32
CA SER A 216 -12.77 5.15 -1.06
C SER A 216 -12.77 6.54 -0.40
N LEU A 217 -13.92 7.19 -0.25
CA LEU A 217 -14.02 8.58 0.24
C LEU A 217 -14.05 8.65 1.77
N SER A 218 -13.47 9.71 2.33
CA SER A 218 -13.38 9.92 3.78
C SER A 218 -13.93 11.26 4.27
N LYS A 219 -14.39 12.15 3.39
CA LYS A 219 -15.00 13.44 3.77
C LYS A 219 -16.43 13.57 3.26
N LEU A 220 -17.33 14.08 4.10
CA LEU A 220 -18.77 14.14 3.78
C LEU A 220 -19.11 14.98 2.54
N HIS A 221 -18.35 16.06 2.27
CA HIS A 221 -18.55 16.88 1.07
C HIS A 221 -18.12 16.17 -0.23
N GLU A 222 -17.07 15.34 -0.19
CA GLU A 222 -16.62 14.54 -1.34
C GLU A 222 -17.68 13.52 -1.72
N ILE A 223 -18.29 12.87 -0.72
CA ILE A 223 -19.39 11.91 -0.90
C ILE A 223 -20.59 12.59 -1.57
N LEU A 224 -21.00 13.76 -1.10
CA LEU A 224 -22.14 14.51 -1.66
C LEU A 224 -21.86 14.99 -3.10
N HIS A 225 -20.62 15.38 -3.40
CA HIS A 225 -20.20 15.70 -4.77
C HIS A 225 -20.23 14.47 -5.68
N GLN A 226 -19.64 13.35 -5.24
CA GLN A 226 -19.55 12.12 -6.05
C GLN A 226 -20.93 11.49 -6.30
N ILE A 227 -21.89 11.65 -5.39
CA ILE A 227 -23.30 11.30 -5.65
C ILE A 227 -23.83 12.05 -6.88
N GLN A 228 -23.51 13.34 -7.07
CA GLN A 228 -23.96 14.09 -8.26
C GLN A 228 -23.20 13.68 -9.52
N VAL A 229 -21.89 13.38 -9.43
CA VAL A 229 -21.11 12.84 -10.56
C VAL A 229 -21.75 11.55 -11.09
N ILE A 230 -22.15 10.64 -10.20
CA ILE A 230 -22.81 9.37 -10.57
C ILE A 230 -24.26 9.60 -11.02
N LYS A 231 -25.01 10.56 -10.44
CA LYS A 231 -26.35 10.94 -10.92
C LYS A 231 -26.35 11.45 -12.37
N ASN A 232 -25.29 12.17 -12.74
CA ASN A 232 -25.12 12.78 -14.06
C ASN A 232 -24.49 11.84 -15.09
N ASN A 233 -23.66 10.87 -14.67
CA ASN A 233 -23.06 9.88 -15.56
C ASN A 233 -23.58 8.45 -15.32
N PHE A 234 -24.44 7.99 -16.23
CA PHE A 234 -25.04 6.66 -16.20
C PHE A 234 -24.02 5.50 -16.20
N THR A 235 -22.83 5.64 -16.81
CA THR A 235 -21.85 4.54 -16.85
C THR A 235 -21.21 4.24 -15.48
N LEU A 236 -21.36 5.15 -14.51
CA LEU A 236 -20.92 4.96 -13.12
C LEU A 236 -21.99 4.29 -12.24
N CYS A 237 -23.23 4.15 -12.71
CA CYS A 237 -24.29 3.46 -11.98
C CYS A 237 -24.01 1.96 -11.91
N ARG A 238 -24.08 1.38 -10.71
CA ARG A 238 -23.88 -0.06 -10.47
C ARG A 238 -25.19 -0.73 -10.04
N PRO A 239 -25.31 -2.07 -10.08
CA PRO A 239 -26.48 -2.76 -9.55
C PRO A 239 -26.80 -2.34 -8.11
N VAL A 240 -28.09 -2.10 -7.84
CA VAL A 240 -28.65 -1.80 -6.52
C VAL A 240 -29.57 -2.94 -6.08
N THR A 241 -30.35 -3.50 -7.00
CA THR A 241 -31.32 -4.57 -6.73
C THR A 241 -31.42 -5.54 -7.90
N TYR A 242 -31.47 -6.83 -7.59
CA TYR A 242 -31.77 -7.90 -8.52
C TYR A 242 -33.21 -8.41 -8.31
N ILE A 243 -33.93 -8.58 -9.43
CA ILE A 243 -35.23 -9.24 -9.46
C ILE A 243 -35.03 -10.62 -10.08
N LEU A 244 -35.18 -11.65 -9.26
CA LEU A 244 -34.88 -13.03 -9.60
C LEU A 244 -36.18 -13.79 -9.92
N LYS A 245 -36.14 -14.67 -10.93
CA LYS A 245 -37.21 -15.65 -11.22
C LYS A 245 -36.70 -17.07 -11.05
N PRO A 246 -37.50 -18.04 -10.55
CA PRO A 246 -37.10 -19.44 -10.42
C PRO A 246 -36.59 -20.04 -11.74
N THR A 247 -35.65 -21.00 -11.68
CA THR A 247 -35.21 -21.73 -12.88
C THR A 247 -36.34 -22.51 -13.54
N THR A 248 -37.32 -23.00 -12.76
CA THR A 248 -38.55 -23.62 -13.27
C THR A 248 -39.37 -22.73 -14.21
N SER A 249 -39.21 -21.40 -14.17
CA SER A 249 -39.91 -20.47 -15.07
C SER A 249 -39.28 -20.38 -16.47
N PHE A 250 -38.17 -21.08 -16.74
CA PHE A 250 -37.44 -21.02 -18.02
C PHE A 250 -37.09 -22.40 -18.62
N CYS A 251 -37.32 -23.50 -17.90
CA CYS A 251 -36.81 -24.83 -18.26
C CYS A 251 -37.94 -25.85 -18.45
N ASN A 252 -37.90 -26.60 -19.55
CA ASN A 252 -38.69 -27.82 -19.74
C ASN A 252 -37.92 -29.06 -19.23
N MET A 253 -37.24 -28.97 -18.08
CA MET A 253 -36.52 -30.09 -17.48
C MET A 253 -37.45 -30.96 -16.63
N GLU A 254 -37.04 -32.22 -16.40
CA GLU A 254 -37.78 -33.12 -15.51
C GLU A 254 -37.92 -32.53 -14.09
N PRO A 255 -39.09 -32.65 -13.44
CA PRO A 255 -39.33 -32.10 -12.10
C PRO A 255 -38.33 -32.55 -11.03
N ARG A 256 -37.65 -33.68 -11.23
CA ARG A 256 -36.64 -34.26 -10.31
C ARG A 256 -35.29 -33.51 -10.30
N LYS A 257 -35.05 -32.58 -11.23
CA LYS A 257 -33.78 -31.83 -11.34
C LYS A 257 -33.82 -30.41 -10.78
N HIS A 258 -34.97 -29.91 -10.32
CA HIS A 258 -35.11 -28.53 -9.84
C HIS A 258 -34.95 -28.39 -8.33
N ILE A 259 -33.98 -27.58 -7.90
CA ILE A 259 -33.88 -27.13 -6.50
C ILE A 259 -34.86 -25.97 -6.27
N ILE A 260 -36.00 -26.28 -5.64
CA ILE A 260 -37.03 -25.29 -5.31
C ILE A 260 -36.68 -24.59 -4.00
N PHE A 261 -36.29 -23.32 -4.08
CA PHE A 261 -36.15 -22.45 -2.92
C PHE A 261 -37.51 -22.20 -2.25
N ARG A 262 -37.54 -22.17 -0.92
CA ARG A 262 -38.71 -21.83 -0.10
C ARG A 262 -38.34 -20.82 0.98
N ALA A 263 -39.12 -19.74 1.07
CA ALA A 263 -38.93 -18.72 2.09
C ALA A 263 -39.47 -19.17 3.46
N LEU A 264 -38.77 -18.76 4.52
CA LEU A 264 -39.23 -18.83 5.90
C LEU A 264 -40.14 -17.64 6.19
N ALA A 265 -41.22 -17.86 6.96
CA ALA A 265 -42.07 -16.76 7.42
C ALA A 265 -41.25 -15.71 8.21
N GLY A 266 -41.39 -14.42 7.88
CA GLY A 266 -40.57 -13.33 8.45
C GLY A 266 -40.56 -13.25 9.98
N THR A 267 -41.62 -13.73 10.64
CA THR A 267 -41.68 -13.85 12.12
C THR A 267 -40.69 -14.87 12.70
N LEU A 268 -40.36 -15.94 11.96
CA LEU A 268 -39.29 -16.87 12.31
C LEU A 268 -37.92 -16.25 12.02
N ILE A 269 -37.80 -15.51 10.91
CA ILE A 269 -36.56 -14.81 10.53
C ILE A 269 -36.16 -13.82 11.63
N ALA A 270 -37.07 -12.91 12.02
CA ALA A 270 -36.84 -11.94 13.08
C ALA A 270 -36.54 -12.58 14.46
N HIS A 271 -37.01 -13.81 14.71
CA HIS A 271 -36.66 -14.56 15.92
C HIS A 271 -35.22 -15.09 15.86
N ILE A 272 -34.77 -15.62 14.71
CA ILE A 272 -33.39 -16.07 14.48
C ILE A 272 -32.43 -14.87 14.55
N GLU A 273 -32.74 -13.78 13.86
CA GLU A 273 -31.92 -12.56 13.87
C GLU A 273 -31.71 -12.04 15.29
N ARG A 274 -32.79 -11.81 16.05
CA ARG A 274 -32.71 -11.28 17.42
C ARG A 274 -31.85 -12.17 18.33
N HIS A 275 -31.86 -13.49 18.12
CA HIS A 275 -31.05 -14.45 18.87
C HIS A 275 -29.54 -14.29 18.56
N PHE A 276 -29.15 -14.29 17.28
CA PHE A 276 -27.74 -14.15 16.89
C PHE A 276 -27.19 -12.71 17.06
N ILE A 277 -27.99 -11.68 16.79
CA ILE A 277 -27.61 -10.26 16.99
C ILE A 277 -27.28 -9.99 18.46
N ASN A 278 -28.06 -10.52 19.41
CA ASN A 278 -27.81 -10.33 20.84
C ASN A 278 -26.44 -10.90 21.27
N PHE A 279 -26.12 -12.13 20.84
CA PHE A 279 -24.80 -12.74 21.08
C PHE A 279 -23.69 -11.94 20.40
N ARG A 280 -23.86 -11.58 19.12
CA ARG A 280 -22.85 -10.81 18.36
C ARG A 280 -22.53 -9.48 19.02
N ASN A 281 -23.54 -8.70 19.40
CA ASN A 281 -23.35 -7.36 19.97
C ASN A 281 -22.64 -7.45 21.33
N ARG A 282 -22.99 -8.44 22.17
CA ARG A 282 -22.29 -8.68 23.45
C ARG A 282 -20.84 -9.10 23.26
N ILE A 283 -20.54 -9.93 22.26
CA ILE A 283 -19.15 -10.31 21.92
C ILE A 283 -18.38 -9.10 21.38
N LYS A 284 -18.98 -8.31 20.46
CA LYS A 284 -18.35 -7.12 19.87
C LYS A 284 -18.00 -6.08 20.93
N ASN A 285 -18.90 -5.78 21.86
CA ASN A 285 -18.66 -4.74 22.86
C ASN A 285 -17.44 -5.05 23.75
N VAL A 286 -17.21 -6.32 24.08
CA VAL A 286 -16.02 -6.77 24.81
C VAL A 286 -14.77 -6.73 23.92
N ASP A 287 -14.90 -7.12 22.65
CA ASP A 287 -13.80 -7.14 21.67
C ASP A 287 -13.21 -5.76 21.39
N VAL A 288 -14.07 -4.77 21.14
CA VAL A 288 -13.67 -3.37 20.90
C VAL A 288 -12.97 -2.79 22.12
N PHE A 289 -13.53 -3.02 23.31
CA PHE A 289 -12.90 -2.58 24.55
C PHE A 289 -11.53 -3.23 24.78
N CYS A 290 -11.34 -4.51 24.46
CA CYS A 290 -10.02 -5.14 24.52
C CYS A 290 -9.04 -4.42 23.58
N GLN A 291 -9.41 -4.21 22.32
CA GLN A 291 -8.56 -3.55 21.31
C GLN A 291 -8.19 -2.11 21.72
N GLU A 292 -9.15 -1.32 22.17
CA GLU A 292 -8.94 0.08 22.58
C GLU A 292 -8.10 0.25 23.85
N ASN A 293 -7.91 -0.79 24.66
CA ASN A 293 -7.24 -0.69 25.96
C ASN A 293 -5.94 -1.51 26.07
N GLN A 294 -5.62 -2.37 25.09
CA GLN A 294 -4.38 -3.16 25.03
C GLN A 294 -3.08 -2.34 25.20
N LEU A 295 -3.05 -1.11 24.68
CA LEU A 295 -1.87 -0.23 24.69
C LEU A 295 -1.88 0.85 25.79
N LYS A 296 -2.92 0.92 26.64
CA LYS A 296 -3.02 1.96 27.67
C LYS A 296 -2.22 1.58 28.93
N PRO A 297 -1.61 2.55 29.64
CA PRO A 297 -0.95 2.28 30.91
C PRO A 297 -1.99 1.94 32.00
N MET A 298 -2.09 0.67 32.37
CA MET A 298 -3.01 0.14 33.38
C MET A 298 -2.25 -0.47 34.57
N VAL A 299 -2.89 -0.54 35.74
CA VAL A 299 -2.35 -1.19 36.93
C VAL A 299 -2.28 -2.71 36.72
N THR A 300 -1.30 -3.40 37.32
CA THR A 300 -1.05 -4.84 37.14
C THR A 300 -2.31 -5.71 37.28
N SER A 301 -3.17 -5.42 38.26
CA SER A 301 -4.45 -6.12 38.49
C SER A 301 -5.47 -5.90 37.36
N GLN A 302 -5.53 -4.71 36.78
CA GLN A 302 -6.35 -4.41 35.62
C GLN A 302 -5.81 -5.12 34.37
N LYS A 303 -4.48 -5.14 34.17
CA LYS A 303 -3.84 -5.85 33.05
C LYS A 303 -4.05 -7.37 33.14
N GLN A 304 -3.97 -7.96 34.33
CA GLN A 304 -4.33 -9.37 34.56
C GLN A 304 -5.80 -9.65 34.20
N LEU A 305 -6.73 -8.79 34.62
CA LEU A 305 -8.16 -8.97 34.34
C LEU A 305 -8.49 -8.75 32.84
N LEU A 306 -7.81 -7.82 32.17
CA LEU A 306 -7.92 -7.60 30.72
C LEU A 306 -7.39 -8.80 29.92
N ASN A 307 -6.28 -9.41 30.35
CA ASN A 307 -5.76 -10.64 29.76
C ASN A 307 -6.73 -11.81 29.95
N GLN A 308 -7.36 -11.94 31.13
CA GLN A 308 -8.37 -12.96 31.41
C GLN A 308 -9.60 -12.81 30.50
N ILE A 309 -10.11 -11.58 30.32
CA ILE A 309 -11.20 -11.29 29.37
C ILE A 309 -10.77 -11.65 27.94
N SER A 310 -9.59 -11.24 27.51
CA SER A 310 -9.10 -11.47 26.14
C SER A 310 -8.95 -12.96 25.81
N SER A 311 -8.48 -13.77 26.76
CA SER A 311 -8.43 -15.24 26.63
C SER A 311 -9.82 -15.86 26.48
N GLN A 312 -10.77 -15.51 27.36
CA GLN A 312 -12.14 -16.02 27.28
C GLN A 312 -12.89 -15.54 26.03
N LEU A 313 -12.66 -14.30 25.59
CA LEU A 313 -13.24 -13.74 24.38
C LEU A 313 -12.89 -14.59 23.14
N SER A 314 -11.64 -15.05 23.01
CA SER A 314 -11.22 -15.90 21.89
C SER A 314 -11.96 -17.24 21.87
N ALA A 315 -12.10 -17.91 23.02
CA ALA A 315 -12.88 -19.15 23.13
C ALA A 315 -14.37 -18.93 22.82
N VAL A 316 -14.95 -17.83 23.29
CA VAL A 316 -16.36 -17.44 22.99
C VAL A 316 -16.55 -17.14 21.50
N LYS A 317 -15.60 -16.45 20.85
CA LYS A 317 -15.61 -16.20 19.39
C LYS A 317 -15.62 -17.52 18.60
N GLN A 318 -14.73 -18.46 18.93
CA GLN A 318 -14.68 -19.78 18.28
C GLN A 318 -15.99 -20.56 18.47
N GLN A 319 -16.54 -20.58 19.70
CA GLN A 319 -17.81 -21.26 19.99
C GLN A 319 -19.00 -20.64 19.22
N TYR A 320 -19.03 -19.31 19.10
CA TYR A 320 -20.03 -18.58 18.33
C TYR A 320 -19.96 -18.91 16.82
N ILE A 321 -18.75 -18.92 16.24
CA ILE A 321 -18.51 -19.29 14.83
C ILE A 321 -18.94 -20.74 14.55
N SER A 322 -18.58 -21.68 15.44
CA SER A 322 -18.96 -23.10 15.30
C SER A 322 -20.48 -23.30 15.28
N GLU A 323 -21.22 -22.62 16.16
CA GLU A 323 -22.68 -22.68 16.15
C GLU A 323 -23.31 -21.95 14.94
N MET A 324 -22.72 -20.87 14.43
CA MET A 324 -23.15 -20.27 13.15
C MET A 324 -23.01 -21.25 11.99
N GLN A 325 -21.86 -21.91 11.84
CA GLN A 325 -21.62 -22.92 10.79
C GLN A 325 -22.54 -24.14 10.92
N ARG A 326 -22.93 -24.50 12.16
CA ARG A 326 -23.91 -25.55 12.42
C ARG A 326 -25.33 -25.12 12.03
N PHE A 327 -25.72 -23.90 12.34
CA PHE A 327 -27.04 -23.37 12.07
C PHE A 327 -27.26 -23.06 10.58
N SER A 328 -26.22 -22.58 9.89
CA SER A 328 -26.28 -22.22 8.47
C SER A 328 -26.60 -23.43 7.57
N LYS A 329 -26.07 -24.62 7.89
CA LYS A 329 -26.44 -25.89 7.22
C LYS A 329 -27.93 -26.20 7.38
N ILE A 330 -28.46 -26.10 8.60
CA ILE A 330 -29.88 -26.33 8.91
C ILE A 330 -30.79 -25.32 8.18
N LEU A 331 -30.32 -24.08 7.99
CA LEU A 331 -31.03 -23.06 7.22
C LEU A 331 -31.04 -23.37 5.71
N ILE A 332 -29.92 -23.77 5.11
CA ILE A 332 -29.88 -24.24 3.71
C ILE A 332 -30.86 -25.40 3.52
N ASP A 333 -30.77 -26.44 4.36
CA ASP A 333 -31.62 -27.63 4.25
C ASP A 333 -33.12 -27.30 4.33
N ALA A 334 -33.51 -26.32 5.14
CA ALA A 334 -34.90 -25.87 5.24
C ALA A 334 -35.33 -25.10 3.98
N ARG A 335 -34.46 -24.19 3.47
CA ARG A 335 -34.70 -23.41 2.25
C ARG A 335 -34.77 -24.26 0.98
N ILE A 336 -34.10 -25.42 0.94
CA ILE A 336 -34.20 -26.40 -0.15
C ILE A 336 -35.15 -27.57 0.17
N ASN A 337 -35.99 -27.44 1.20
CA ASN A 337 -37.08 -28.35 1.55
C ASN A 337 -36.68 -29.77 2.04
N ASN A 338 -35.42 -29.99 2.44
CA ASN A 338 -34.94 -31.22 3.09
C ASN A 338 -35.25 -31.27 4.60
N VAL A 339 -35.61 -30.14 5.21
CA VAL A 339 -35.78 -30.00 6.67
C VAL A 339 -37.06 -29.24 7.02
N THR A 340 -37.82 -29.78 7.98
CA THR A 340 -39.00 -29.12 8.56
C THR A 340 -38.60 -28.01 9.54
N VAL A 341 -39.40 -26.94 9.57
CA VAL A 341 -39.24 -25.77 10.47
C VAL A 341 -39.09 -26.15 11.95
N GLY A 342 -39.62 -27.30 12.37
CA GLY A 342 -39.40 -27.86 13.71
C GLY A 342 -37.92 -28.04 14.08
N LYS A 343 -37.05 -28.47 13.14
CA LYS A 343 -35.61 -28.61 13.42
C LYS A 343 -34.91 -27.26 13.62
N ILE A 344 -35.35 -26.19 12.95
CA ILE A 344 -34.85 -24.83 13.20
C ILE A 344 -35.20 -24.40 14.63
N LYS A 345 -36.47 -24.55 15.02
CA LYS A 345 -36.94 -24.23 16.39
C LYS A 345 -36.19 -25.06 17.45
N GLN A 346 -35.91 -26.34 17.18
CA GLN A 346 -35.08 -27.20 18.06
C GLN A 346 -33.61 -26.77 18.11
N ALA A 347 -33.02 -26.30 17.00
CA ALA A 347 -31.64 -25.86 16.95
C ALA A 347 -31.40 -24.62 17.84
N LEU A 348 -32.30 -23.63 17.79
CA LEU A 348 -32.24 -22.42 18.63
C LEU A 348 -32.24 -22.72 20.14
N VAL A 349 -32.95 -23.78 20.58
CA VAL A 349 -33.05 -24.16 22.02
C VAL A 349 -32.10 -25.29 22.42
N SER A 350 -31.18 -25.68 21.54
CA SER A 350 -30.27 -26.83 21.75
C SER A 350 -29.27 -26.63 22.89
N SER A 351 -28.70 -27.73 23.40
CA SER A 351 -27.68 -27.72 24.46
C SER A 351 -26.46 -26.86 24.11
N LYS A 352 -26.01 -26.87 22.84
CA LYS A 352 -24.89 -26.04 22.38
C LYS A 352 -25.22 -24.54 22.41
N GLN A 353 -26.42 -24.14 22.02
CA GLN A 353 -26.89 -22.74 22.13
C GLN A 353 -26.98 -22.28 23.59
N LYS A 354 -27.44 -23.16 24.50
CA LYS A 354 -27.44 -22.89 25.94
C LYS A 354 -26.03 -22.74 26.51
N ALA A 355 -25.09 -23.61 26.11
CA ALA A 355 -23.69 -23.52 26.52
C ALA A 355 -23.03 -22.23 26.02
N LEU A 356 -23.21 -21.87 24.74
CA LEU A 356 -22.72 -20.61 24.16
C LEU A 356 -23.27 -19.39 24.92
N LYS A 357 -24.56 -19.39 25.26
CA LYS A 357 -25.13 -18.34 26.11
C LYS A 357 -24.42 -18.25 27.47
N VAL A 358 -24.18 -19.39 28.13
CA VAL A 358 -23.49 -19.41 29.43
C VAL A 358 -22.06 -18.85 29.32
N SER A 359 -21.31 -19.18 28.27
CA SER A 359 -19.97 -18.63 28.04
C SER A 359 -20.00 -17.10 27.85
N ILE A 360 -20.97 -16.58 27.08
CA ILE A 360 -21.15 -15.13 26.90
C ILE A 360 -21.62 -14.46 28.21
N ASP A 361 -22.50 -15.11 28.98
CA ASP A 361 -22.96 -14.63 30.30
C ASP A 361 -21.85 -14.65 31.36
N GLN A 362 -20.84 -15.51 31.22
CA GLN A 362 -19.62 -15.49 32.03
C GLN A 362 -18.68 -14.35 31.60
N LEU A 363 -18.42 -14.21 30.30
CA LEU A 363 -17.56 -13.17 29.75
C LEU A 363 -18.06 -11.76 30.11
N THR A 364 -19.36 -11.49 29.95
CA THR A 364 -19.96 -10.21 30.37
C THR A 364 -19.78 -9.95 31.88
N LYS A 365 -19.97 -10.94 32.75
CA LYS A 365 -19.77 -10.78 34.20
C LYS A 365 -18.32 -10.50 34.64
N ILE A 366 -17.33 -10.78 33.80
CA ILE A 366 -15.93 -10.38 34.06
C ILE A 366 -15.68 -8.97 33.51
N PHE A 367 -16.22 -8.66 32.34
CA PHE A 367 -16.22 -7.33 31.75
C PHE A 367 -16.86 -6.26 32.65
N ASP A 368 -18.05 -6.53 33.20
CA ASP A 368 -18.79 -5.63 34.09
C ASP A 368 -17.98 -5.25 35.35
N LYS A 369 -17.11 -6.16 35.85
CA LYS A 369 -16.22 -5.88 36.99
C LYS A 369 -15.10 -4.90 36.63
N LEU A 370 -14.67 -4.85 35.37
CA LEU A 370 -13.62 -3.96 34.89
C LEU A 370 -14.16 -2.54 34.62
N GLN A 371 -15.48 -2.38 34.44
CA GLN A 371 -16.14 -1.08 34.26
C GLN A 371 -16.57 -0.39 35.57
N MET A 372 -16.24 -0.94 36.74
CA MET A 372 -16.60 -0.34 38.04
C MET A 372 -15.84 0.98 38.28
N PRO A 373 -16.53 2.10 38.63
CA PRO A 373 -15.93 3.45 38.68
C PRO A 373 -14.70 3.59 39.59
N ASP A 374 -14.67 2.87 40.71
CA ASP A 374 -13.64 2.98 41.73
C ASP A 374 -12.24 2.58 41.24
N LEU A 375 -12.15 1.74 40.20
CA LEU A 375 -10.88 1.35 39.56
C LEU A 375 -10.38 2.36 38.53
N VAL A 376 -11.23 3.25 38.02
CA VAL A 376 -10.87 4.25 37.01
C VAL A 376 -10.44 5.56 37.68
N ASN A 377 -11.16 5.99 38.71
CA ASN A 377 -10.91 7.27 39.40
C ASN A 377 -9.60 7.30 40.20
N ALA A 378 -9.02 6.14 40.54
CA ALA A 378 -7.77 6.03 41.30
C ALA A 378 -6.55 6.71 40.64
N ASN A 379 -6.58 6.90 39.31
CA ASN A 379 -5.45 7.45 38.54
C ASN A 379 -5.54 8.96 38.27
N GLN A 380 -6.64 9.64 38.59
CA GLN A 380 -6.71 11.11 38.46
C GLN A 380 -6.21 11.87 39.71
N ASN A 381 -6.23 11.23 40.88
CA ASN A 381 -5.85 11.83 42.17
C ASN A 381 -4.43 11.46 42.66
N LYS A 382 -3.51 11.12 41.75
CA LYS A 382 -2.09 10.86 42.07
C LYS A 382 -1.08 11.75 41.34
N SER A 383 -1.57 12.88 40.84
CA SER A 383 -0.76 14.02 40.39
C SER A 383 -1.02 15.21 41.31
N ILE A 384 0.03 15.92 41.73
CA ILE A 384 -0.02 17.12 42.58
C ILE A 384 -0.47 16.88 44.03
N VAL A 385 0.43 16.32 44.86
CA VAL A 385 0.76 16.93 46.17
C VAL A 385 2.27 16.80 46.40
N ILE A 386 2.99 17.93 46.36
CA ILE A 386 4.25 18.10 47.09
C ILE A 386 4.12 19.38 47.88
N SER A 387 4.04 19.26 49.21
CA SER A 387 4.49 20.33 50.10
C SER A 387 5.07 19.70 51.36
N SER A 388 6.18 20.25 51.82
CA SER A 388 6.91 19.82 53.01
C SER A 388 6.16 20.18 54.29
N ASN A 389 6.29 19.36 55.33
CA ASN A 389 6.72 19.90 56.62
C ASN A 389 7.39 18.84 57.49
N THR A 390 8.34 19.28 58.30
CA THR A 390 9.19 18.45 59.17
C THR A 390 8.60 18.29 60.56
N VAL A 391 8.70 17.05 61.08
CA VAL A 391 8.80 16.66 62.51
C VAL A 391 7.79 17.27 63.49
N GLY A 392 6.83 16.46 63.93
CA GLY A 392 5.92 16.77 65.03
C GLY A 392 5.66 15.58 65.96
N ARG A 393 6.65 15.23 66.80
CA ARG A 393 6.58 14.28 67.95
C ARG A 393 5.91 12.91 67.71
N SER A 394 6.73 11.86 67.73
CA SER A 394 6.46 10.69 68.57
C SER A 394 7.52 10.59 69.66
N SER A 395 7.18 9.94 70.77
CA SER A 395 7.98 9.84 71.99
C SER A 395 9.08 8.77 71.92
N ASN A 396 10.14 8.94 72.73
CA ASN A 396 10.82 7.92 73.56
C ASN A 396 11.18 6.54 72.92
N THR A 397 12.40 5.99 73.01
CA THR A 397 13.53 6.30 73.92
C THR A 397 14.82 5.56 73.52
N ILE A 398 15.99 6.11 73.88
CA ILE A 398 17.23 5.41 74.35
C ILE A 398 18.01 4.51 73.36
N ASN A 399 19.28 4.89 73.13
CA ASN A 399 20.47 4.10 72.69
C ASN A 399 20.38 3.38 71.31
N ASN A 400 21.43 3.12 70.51
CA ASN A 400 22.86 3.49 70.45
C ASN A 400 23.37 3.11 69.01
N SER A 401 24.51 3.56 68.44
CA SER A 401 25.52 4.57 68.81
C SER A 401 26.42 4.91 67.57
N TYR A 402 27.53 5.63 67.82
CA TYR A 402 28.76 5.80 67.01
C TYR A 402 29.16 4.63 66.07
N SER A 403 29.81 4.79 64.90
CA SER A 403 30.38 5.96 64.16
C SER A 403 30.85 5.48 62.74
N THR A 404 31.36 6.25 61.74
CA THR A 404 31.86 7.65 61.63
C THR A 404 31.82 8.18 60.16
N ARG A 405 31.95 9.51 59.99
CA ARG A 405 32.75 10.31 59.00
C ARG A 405 33.47 9.62 57.81
N LYS A 406 33.64 10.27 56.63
CA LYS A 406 33.84 11.72 56.34
C LYS A 406 33.14 12.26 55.07
N GLN A 407 32.59 13.48 55.21
CA GLN A 407 32.38 14.53 54.18
C GLN A 407 33.54 15.57 54.29
N PRO A 408 33.58 16.78 53.66
CA PRO A 408 32.56 17.57 52.90
C PRO A 408 33.02 17.80 51.42
N ASN A 409 32.61 18.78 50.58
CA ASN A 409 31.88 20.08 50.62
C ASN A 409 30.86 20.16 49.43
N TYR A 410 29.92 21.11 49.23
CA TYR A 410 29.65 22.53 49.64
C TYR A 410 30.32 23.63 48.76
N ASP A 411 29.67 24.73 48.30
CA ASP A 411 28.22 25.12 48.26
C ASP A 411 27.96 26.26 47.20
N PRO A 412 26.95 27.20 47.23
CA PRO A 412 26.03 27.34 46.09
C PRO A 412 25.70 28.79 45.62
N SER A 413 24.75 28.95 44.68
CA SER A 413 23.73 30.05 44.52
C SER A 413 23.19 30.07 43.07
N ARG A 414 21.93 30.40 42.71
CA ARG A 414 20.61 30.70 43.32
C ARG A 414 19.55 30.08 42.36
N TYR A 415 18.40 29.49 42.76
CA TYR A 415 17.13 30.11 43.22
C TYR A 415 16.60 31.25 42.30
N GLN A 416 15.30 31.41 41.93
CA GLN A 416 13.99 30.77 42.22
C GLN A 416 13.06 31.00 40.97
N SER A 417 11.94 30.36 40.61
CA SER A 417 10.77 29.72 41.29
C SER A 417 9.78 30.74 41.93
N ILE A 418 8.43 30.65 41.83
CA ILE A 418 7.48 29.67 41.24
C ILE A 418 6.13 30.35 40.83
N ALA A 419 5.19 29.62 40.21
CA ALA A 419 3.86 30.10 39.74
C ALA A 419 2.73 30.07 40.79
N SER A 420 1.49 30.50 40.42
CA SER A 420 0.20 29.95 40.92
C SER A 420 -1.05 30.43 40.14
N LYS A 421 -2.14 29.65 40.20
CA LYS A 421 -3.53 29.99 39.81
C LYS A 421 -4.45 29.92 41.03
N ASN A 422 -5.63 30.56 40.98
CA ASN A 422 -6.79 30.14 41.77
C ASN A 422 -8.12 30.57 41.11
N LEU A 423 -9.21 29.90 41.50
CA LEU A 423 -10.60 30.12 41.03
C LEU A 423 -11.54 30.26 42.23
N VAL A 424 -12.51 31.18 42.17
CA VAL A 424 -13.66 31.24 43.10
C VAL A 424 -14.93 31.65 42.33
N ASN A 425 -16.07 31.13 42.75
CA ASN A 425 -17.40 31.28 42.14
C ASN A 425 -18.02 32.69 42.32
N GLY A 426 -19.08 33.00 41.58
CA GLY A 426 -20.20 33.77 42.15
C GLY A 426 -21.06 34.66 41.23
N SER A 427 -22.26 34.16 40.90
CA SER A 427 -23.53 34.92 40.79
C SER A 427 -23.66 36.25 40.02
N HIS A 428 -24.58 36.23 39.03
CA HIS A 428 -25.64 37.21 38.76
C HIS A 428 -25.37 38.72 38.47
N GLN A 429 -26.13 39.20 37.47
CA GLN A 429 -26.51 40.61 37.22
C GLN A 429 -25.38 41.58 36.77
N SER A 430 -25.66 42.66 36.02
CA SER A 430 -26.72 42.89 35.02
C SER A 430 -26.39 44.14 34.20
N LYS A 431 -26.97 44.24 32.98
CA LYS A 431 -27.30 45.48 32.23
C LYS A 431 -26.22 46.59 32.05
N ALA A 432 -26.13 47.05 30.80
CA ALA A 432 -25.83 48.44 30.42
C ALA A 432 -24.39 48.97 30.69
N ALA A 433 -23.88 49.95 29.95
CA ALA A 433 -24.23 50.40 28.59
C ALA A 433 -23.08 51.25 28.01
N ASN A 434 -23.11 51.42 26.69
CA ASN A 434 -22.70 52.60 25.92
C ASN A 434 -21.39 53.35 26.24
N SER A 435 -20.67 53.63 25.14
CA SER A 435 -19.97 54.92 24.89
C SER A 435 -18.65 55.15 25.65
N ASN A 436 -17.69 55.94 25.13
CA ASN A 436 -17.54 56.47 23.77
C ASN A 436 -16.07 56.86 23.46
N GLN A 437 -15.81 57.16 22.19
CA GLN A 437 -14.91 58.24 21.69
C GLN A 437 -13.59 58.50 22.47
N SER A 438 -12.43 58.05 21.97
CA SER A 438 -11.61 58.71 20.92
C SER A 438 -10.71 59.85 21.47
N ILE A 439 -10.15 60.70 20.58
CA ILE A 439 -9.08 61.70 20.84
C ILE A 439 -7.72 61.04 21.15
N THR A 440 -6.82 60.71 20.19
CA THR A 440 -6.19 61.41 19.03
C THR A 440 -4.97 62.30 19.36
N LYS A 441 -3.93 62.21 18.50
CA LYS A 441 -2.91 63.25 18.20
C LYS A 441 -1.85 63.48 19.32
N THR A 442 -0.61 63.93 19.05
CA THR A 442 0.05 64.37 17.80
C THR A 442 1.59 64.29 17.85
N ASN A 443 2.22 64.28 16.66
CA ASN A 443 3.55 64.83 16.31
C ASN A 443 4.82 64.15 16.88
N ASN A 444 5.85 63.82 16.10
CA ASN A 444 6.56 64.43 14.93
C ASN A 444 7.77 65.31 15.31
N ARG A 445 8.98 64.73 15.18
CA ARG A 445 10.19 65.29 14.51
C ARG A 445 11.18 64.12 14.33
N LYS A 446 11.64 63.69 13.14
CA LYS A 446 12.29 64.30 11.95
C LYS A 446 13.83 64.29 12.02
N LEU A 447 14.44 63.92 10.88
CA LEU A 447 15.88 63.98 10.51
C LEU A 447 16.74 62.84 11.13
N ASN A 448 17.75 62.28 10.44
CA ASN A 448 18.27 62.56 9.09
C ASN A 448 18.86 61.33 8.37
N LEU A 449 19.24 61.47 7.08
CA LEU A 449 19.75 60.40 6.21
C LEU A 449 21.30 60.25 6.17
N HIS A 450 21.73 59.02 5.87
CA HIS A 450 22.88 58.61 5.02
C HIS A 450 24.35 58.94 5.41
N SER A 451 25.12 57.87 5.64
CA SER A 451 26.47 57.56 5.07
C SER A 451 27.02 56.31 5.81
N GLY A 452 27.90 55.46 5.26
CA GLY A 452 28.44 55.31 3.90
C GLY A 452 29.01 53.88 3.70
N ASN A 453 29.65 53.60 2.56
CA ASN A 453 30.20 52.25 2.25
C ASN A 453 31.51 51.96 2.99
N VAL A 454 31.84 50.66 3.21
CA VAL A 454 33.05 49.95 2.70
C VAL A 454 33.24 48.56 3.35
N GLU A 455 33.38 47.57 2.48
CA GLU A 455 34.07 46.25 2.49
C GLU A 455 34.60 45.52 3.76
N SER A 456 34.78 44.19 3.58
CA SER A 456 35.70 43.26 4.30
C SER A 456 35.24 42.73 5.69
N TYR A 457 35.61 41.52 6.15
CA TYR A 457 36.58 40.50 5.68
C TYR A 457 36.02 39.06 5.73
N HIS A 458 36.55 38.18 4.88
CA HIS A 458 36.50 36.71 5.09
C HIS A 458 37.54 36.25 6.13
N SER A 459 37.34 35.06 6.70
CA SER A 459 38.40 34.28 7.37
C SER A 459 38.21 32.79 7.09
N LEU A 460 39.32 32.06 6.96
CA LEU A 460 39.42 30.74 6.32
C LEU A 460 39.86 29.63 7.31
N PRO A 461 39.71 28.33 6.97
CA PRO A 461 39.92 27.21 7.90
C PRO A 461 41.40 26.88 8.17
N PRO A 462 41.69 26.08 9.23
CA PRO A 462 43.03 25.56 9.50
C PRO A 462 43.50 24.59 8.40
N GLN A 463 44.82 24.54 8.18
CA GLN A 463 45.47 23.94 7.01
C GLN A 463 46.08 22.55 7.25
N SER A 464 46.30 21.82 6.16
CA SER A 464 47.27 20.73 6.09
C SER A 464 48.71 21.26 5.83
N ASN A 465 49.71 20.51 6.27
CA ASN A 465 51.15 20.66 5.97
C ASN A 465 51.75 19.25 6.03
N LYS A 466 52.79 18.83 5.30
CA LYS A 466 53.53 19.29 4.08
C LYS A 466 54.12 17.99 3.45
N THR A 467 54.50 17.91 2.17
CA THR A 467 55.86 18.08 1.58
C THR A 467 55.85 17.32 0.23
N VAL A 468 56.66 17.56 -0.82
CA VAL A 468 57.62 18.63 -1.20
C VAL A 468 57.73 18.61 -2.75
N SER A 469 58.25 19.68 -3.35
CA SER A 469 58.31 19.92 -4.81
C SER A 469 59.65 19.57 -5.50
N THR A 470 59.58 19.19 -6.79
CA THR A 470 60.58 19.47 -7.86
C THR A 470 59.86 19.42 -9.22
N SER A 471 59.65 20.53 -9.96
CA SER A 471 60.59 21.19 -10.92
C SER A 471 60.68 20.47 -12.29
N ASN A 472 60.79 21.11 -13.47
CA ASN A 472 61.08 22.52 -13.81
C ASN A 472 60.85 22.80 -15.33
N LYS A 473 60.39 24.02 -15.71
CA LYS A 473 60.68 24.73 -17.01
C LYS A 473 60.17 24.11 -18.35
N THR A 474 59.99 24.80 -19.50
CA THR A 474 60.09 26.24 -19.91
C THR A 474 59.20 26.57 -21.14
N ASN A 475 59.05 27.87 -21.44
CA ASN A 475 58.62 28.60 -22.67
C ASN A 475 58.85 27.87 -24.03
N HIS A 476 58.20 28.21 -25.18
CA HIS A 476 58.00 29.55 -25.79
C HIS A 476 56.91 29.60 -26.90
N ASN A 477 56.61 30.82 -27.38
CA ASN A 477 55.66 31.15 -28.47
C ASN A 477 56.19 30.82 -29.88
N LYS A 478 55.30 30.51 -30.84
CA LYS A 478 54.96 31.38 -32.01
C LYS A 478 53.93 30.77 -32.98
N ASN A 479 53.41 31.64 -33.86
CA ASN A 479 52.61 31.37 -35.08
C ASN A 479 53.37 30.42 -36.06
N ASP A 480 52.78 29.79 -37.09
CA ASP A 480 51.97 30.38 -38.18
C ASP A 480 50.94 29.39 -38.81
N SER A 481 50.24 29.86 -39.85
CA SER A 481 49.10 29.23 -40.54
C SER A 481 49.45 28.27 -41.68
N THR A 482 48.67 27.20 -41.83
CA THR A 482 48.14 26.72 -43.13
C THR A 482 46.79 26.01 -42.93
N GLU A 483 45.93 26.02 -43.94
CA GLU A 483 44.71 25.21 -44.00
C GLU A 483 45.04 23.79 -44.49
N GLU A 484 44.44 22.75 -43.90
CA GLU A 484 43.88 21.61 -44.65
C GLU A 484 42.89 20.79 -43.80
N ALA A 485 42.16 19.88 -44.45
CA ALA A 485 40.88 19.34 -43.96
C ALA A 485 40.97 18.52 -42.64
N PHE A 486 40.13 18.86 -41.66
CA PHE A 486 39.95 18.08 -40.44
C PHE A 486 38.79 17.09 -40.53
N THR A 487 39.10 15.80 -40.47
CA THR A 487 38.14 14.75 -40.07
C THR A 487 37.91 14.81 -38.55
N PRO A 488 36.68 14.64 -38.05
CA PRO A 488 36.38 14.75 -36.63
C PRO A 488 36.68 13.45 -35.85
N THR A 489 37.95 13.03 -35.81
CA THR A 489 38.44 12.06 -34.81
C THR A 489 38.60 12.72 -33.44
N ALA A 490 37.49 13.18 -32.86
CA ALA A 490 37.45 13.67 -31.49
C ALA A 490 37.48 12.47 -30.53
N SER A 491 38.59 12.31 -29.81
CA SER A 491 38.74 11.26 -28.80
C SER A 491 37.72 11.45 -27.67
N LEU A 492 37.13 10.33 -27.22
CA LEU A 492 36.36 10.29 -25.98
C LEU A 492 37.21 10.84 -24.83
N PRO A 493 36.68 11.73 -23.98
CA PRO A 493 37.27 12.00 -22.67
C PRO A 493 37.40 10.66 -21.94
N SER A 494 38.58 10.37 -21.41
CA SER A 494 38.84 9.13 -20.68
C SER A 494 37.81 8.98 -19.55
N SER A 495 36.99 7.92 -19.61
CA SER A 495 35.97 7.65 -18.62
C SER A 495 36.58 7.67 -17.21
N GLU A 496 36.11 8.56 -16.35
CA GLU A 496 36.28 8.39 -14.92
C GLU A 496 35.56 7.10 -14.54
N VAL A 497 36.34 6.02 -14.37
CA VAL A 497 35.81 4.72 -13.97
C VAL A 497 35.27 4.88 -12.56
N LEU A 498 33.94 5.00 -12.46
CA LEU A 498 33.24 4.99 -11.19
C LEU A 498 33.71 3.77 -10.38
N PRO A 499 34.01 3.91 -9.08
CA PRO A 499 34.51 2.81 -8.27
C PRO A 499 33.63 1.58 -8.40
N ILE A 500 34.25 0.41 -8.54
CA ILE A 500 33.52 -0.86 -8.54
C ILE A 500 32.85 -0.99 -7.17
N ASP A 501 31.53 -1.15 -7.18
CA ASP A 501 30.75 -1.47 -5.98
C ASP A 501 31.11 -2.88 -5.53
N ASP A 502 31.88 -3.02 -4.45
CA ASP A 502 32.29 -4.30 -3.82
C ASP A 502 31.12 -5.06 -3.14
N THR A 503 29.88 -4.72 -3.50
CA THR A 503 28.65 -5.38 -3.06
C THR A 503 28.26 -6.53 -4.00
N ILE A 504 28.17 -7.75 -3.45
CA ILE A 504 27.64 -8.92 -4.14
C ILE A 504 26.11 -8.83 -4.15
N ASN A 505 25.54 -8.49 -5.31
CA ASN A 505 24.11 -8.33 -5.54
C ASN A 505 23.47 -9.69 -5.93
N ILE A 506 22.57 -10.21 -5.08
CA ILE A 506 21.87 -11.49 -5.25
C ILE A 506 20.37 -11.25 -5.36
N LEU A 507 19.76 -11.61 -6.48
CA LEU A 507 18.30 -11.53 -6.67
C LEU A 507 17.65 -12.86 -6.25
N LEU A 508 16.72 -12.84 -5.28
CA LEU A 508 15.92 -14.02 -4.94
C LEU A 508 14.60 -14.01 -5.72
N LEU A 509 14.24 -15.14 -6.31
CA LEU A 509 12.96 -15.34 -7.01
C LEU A 509 12.33 -16.65 -6.57
N GLY A 510 11.01 -16.71 -6.44
CA GLY A 510 10.32 -17.94 -6.07
C GLY A 510 8.86 -17.72 -5.68
N GLU A 511 8.06 -18.79 -5.77
CA GLU A 511 6.62 -18.79 -5.54
C GLU A 511 6.24 -18.30 -4.12
N THR A 512 5.03 -17.77 -4.00
CA THR A 512 4.43 -17.43 -2.69
C THR A 512 4.47 -18.64 -1.75
N GLY A 513 4.96 -18.43 -0.53
CA GLY A 513 5.11 -19.51 0.46
C GLY A 513 6.30 -20.46 0.22
N VAL A 514 7.21 -20.17 -0.72
CA VAL A 514 8.45 -20.94 -0.88
C VAL A 514 9.44 -20.76 0.28
N GLY A 515 9.34 -19.64 1.02
CA GLY A 515 10.15 -19.36 2.21
C GLY A 515 11.30 -18.36 2.01
N LYS A 516 11.22 -17.45 1.02
CA LYS A 516 12.28 -16.47 0.71
C LYS A 516 12.72 -15.66 1.93
N SER A 517 11.77 -15.02 2.60
CA SER A 517 12.01 -14.18 3.77
C SER A 517 12.49 -14.98 4.99
N THR A 518 12.04 -16.24 5.14
CA THR A 518 12.54 -17.19 6.14
C THR A 518 14.00 -17.58 5.87
N PHE A 519 14.37 -17.77 4.60
CA PHE A 519 15.75 -18.02 4.18
C PHE A 519 16.66 -16.81 4.45
N ILE A 520 16.19 -15.58 4.22
CA ILE A 520 16.96 -14.36 4.53
C ILE A 520 17.24 -14.25 6.04
N ASN A 521 16.22 -14.47 6.88
CA ASN A 521 16.43 -14.51 8.33
C ASN A 521 17.40 -15.63 8.74
N ALA A 522 17.22 -16.86 8.23
CA ALA A 522 18.13 -17.97 8.53
C ALA A 522 19.58 -17.64 8.13
N PHE A 523 19.79 -17.10 6.92
CA PHE A 523 21.08 -16.68 6.41
C PHE A 523 21.74 -15.58 7.25
N ALA A 524 20.96 -14.61 7.76
CA ALA A 524 21.45 -13.59 8.70
C ALA A 524 22.00 -14.22 10.00
N ASN A 525 21.35 -15.26 10.52
CA ASN A 525 21.83 -16.01 11.69
C ASN A 525 23.07 -16.85 11.35
N TYR A 526 23.09 -17.50 10.18
CA TYR A 526 24.23 -18.30 9.68
C TYR A 526 25.51 -17.49 9.48
N LEU A 527 25.40 -16.19 9.16
CA LEU A 527 26.54 -15.26 9.14
C LEU A 527 26.92 -14.75 10.54
N THR A 528 25.93 -14.50 11.42
CA THR A 528 26.14 -13.88 12.74
C THR A 528 26.77 -14.81 13.77
N PHE A 529 26.39 -16.09 13.78
CA PHE A 529 26.75 -17.04 14.83
C PHE A 529 27.69 -18.13 14.28
N HIS A 530 28.82 -18.33 14.94
CA HIS A 530 29.85 -19.28 14.53
C HIS A 530 29.50 -20.74 14.86
N SER A 531 28.57 -20.97 15.79
CA SER A 531 28.10 -22.31 16.17
C SER A 531 26.60 -22.31 16.51
N PHE A 532 26.00 -23.50 16.55
CA PHE A 532 24.58 -23.65 16.89
C PHE A 532 24.29 -23.32 18.36
N GLU A 533 25.19 -23.71 19.26
CA GLU A 533 25.14 -23.43 20.69
C GLU A 533 25.27 -21.93 20.98
N GLN A 534 26.08 -21.20 20.20
CA GLN A 534 26.13 -19.74 20.26
C GLN A 534 24.80 -19.12 19.84
N ALA A 535 24.18 -19.62 18.76
CA ALA A 535 22.88 -19.14 18.30
C ALA A 535 21.75 -19.46 19.29
N GLU A 536 21.74 -20.66 19.88
CA GLU A 536 20.77 -21.14 20.87
C GLU A 536 20.85 -20.37 22.20
N SER A 537 22.05 -19.98 22.62
CA SER A 537 22.27 -19.15 23.82
C SER A 537 22.09 -17.64 23.59
N SER A 538 21.74 -17.22 22.38
CA SER A 538 21.57 -15.82 21.97
C SER A 538 20.14 -15.47 21.58
N GLU A 539 19.84 -14.17 21.51
CA GLU A 539 18.62 -13.66 20.86
C GLU A 539 18.74 -13.82 19.33
N PRO A 540 17.79 -14.47 18.63
CA PRO A 540 17.88 -14.70 17.19
C PRO A 540 17.85 -13.41 16.39
N VAL A 541 18.64 -13.35 15.31
CA VAL A 541 18.64 -12.20 14.38
C VAL A 541 17.41 -12.29 13.49
N VAL A 542 16.48 -11.33 13.62
CA VAL A 542 15.27 -11.26 12.79
C VAL A 542 15.25 -9.93 12.05
N VAL A 543 15.56 -9.98 10.75
CA VAL A 543 15.61 -8.84 9.82
C VAL A 543 14.28 -8.64 9.07
N ILE A 544 13.43 -9.66 9.05
CA ILE A 544 12.06 -9.62 8.51
C ILE A 544 11.14 -10.26 9.55
N PRO A 545 10.03 -9.62 9.98
CA PRO A 545 9.08 -10.23 10.91
C PRO A 545 8.58 -11.59 10.41
N VAL A 546 8.34 -12.52 11.33
CA VAL A 546 7.86 -13.87 11.01
C VAL A 546 6.63 -14.23 11.83
N SER A 547 5.65 -14.85 11.17
CA SER A 547 4.52 -15.54 11.80
C SER A 547 4.42 -16.95 11.23
N PHE A 548 4.39 -17.98 12.09
CA PHE A 548 4.22 -19.37 11.68
C PHE A 548 3.54 -20.21 12.78
N ILE A 549 2.85 -21.28 12.39
CA ILE A 549 2.29 -22.25 13.34
C ILE A 549 3.34 -23.33 13.65
N ILE A 550 3.41 -23.73 14.92
CA ILE A 550 4.05 -24.96 15.39
C ILE A 550 3.01 -25.80 16.15
N THR A 551 3.12 -27.13 16.06
CA THR A 551 2.24 -28.07 16.76
C THR A 551 3.02 -28.80 17.84
N THR A 552 2.56 -28.72 19.09
CA THR A 552 3.27 -29.29 20.26
C THR A 552 2.46 -30.37 20.98
N GLY A 553 3.14 -31.42 21.46
CA GLY A 553 2.55 -32.49 22.28
C GLY A 553 1.61 -33.46 21.54
N ASP A 554 1.24 -34.54 22.22
CA ASP A 554 0.49 -35.68 21.65
C ASP A 554 -0.90 -35.33 21.08
N ASN A 555 -1.44 -34.18 21.48
CA ASN A 555 -2.75 -33.67 21.05
C ASN A 555 -2.68 -32.74 19.83
N PHE A 556 -1.49 -32.50 19.26
CA PHE A 556 -1.25 -31.54 18.19
C PHE A 556 -1.68 -30.11 18.55
N GLU A 557 -1.26 -29.59 19.70
CA GLU A 557 -1.62 -28.25 20.16
C GLU A 557 -0.99 -27.18 19.24
N GLU A 558 -1.82 -26.49 18.45
CA GLU A 558 -1.39 -25.40 17.58
C GLU A 558 -1.00 -24.14 18.39
N ARG A 559 0.24 -23.69 18.23
CA ARG A 559 0.73 -22.39 18.69
C ARG A 559 1.16 -21.55 17.50
N THR A 560 0.62 -20.34 17.36
CA THR A 560 1.17 -19.34 16.44
C THR A 560 2.35 -18.65 17.12
N ILE A 561 3.52 -18.71 16.47
CA ILE A 561 4.75 -18.03 16.88
C ILE A 561 4.88 -16.78 16.02
N GLU A 562 4.96 -15.60 16.66
CA GLU A 562 5.13 -14.30 16.00
C GLU A 562 6.33 -13.58 16.59
N PHE A 563 7.26 -13.11 15.75
CA PHE A 563 8.53 -12.55 16.21
C PHE A 563 9.07 -11.46 15.26
N GLY A 564 9.67 -10.42 15.83
CA GLY A 564 10.10 -9.20 15.14
C GLY A 564 9.05 -8.08 15.19
N GLU A 565 9.49 -6.82 15.12
CA GLU A 565 8.59 -5.66 15.13
C GLU A 565 7.87 -5.50 13.78
N VAL A 566 6.53 -5.41 13.79
CA VAL A 566 5.74 -5.22 12.58
C VAL A 566 6.07 -3.87 11.95
N ASP A 567 6.52 -3.90 10.69
CA ASP A 567 6.99 -2.71 9.99
C ASP A 567 5.86 -1.68 9.78
N SER A 568 6.14 -0.43 10.18
CA SER A 568 5.29 0.75 9.95
C SER A 568 4.78 0.92 8.51
N LEU A 569 5.47 0.38 7.51
CA LEU A 569 5.08 0.41 6.10
C LEU A 569 4.20 -0.76 5.64
N ASN A 570 3.94 -1.78 6.48
CA ASN A 570 3.16 -2.98 6.15
C ASN A 570 3.60 -3.72 4.87
N ASN A 571 4.92 -3.80 4.59
CA ASN A 571 5.41 -4.54 3.41
C ASN A 571 5.14 -6.05 3.49
N GLU A 572 5.01 -6.61 4.69
CA GLU A 572 4.64 -8.01 4.91
C GLU A 572 3.17 -8.12 5.35
N ASN A 573 2.34 -8.80 4.54
CA ASN A 573 0.92 -9.00 4.80
C ASN A 573 0.60 -10.46 5.15
N PHE A 574 0.58 -10.77 6.44
CA PHE A 574 0.24 -12.11 6.95
C PHE A 574 -1.27 -12.42 6.93
N ASN A 575 -2.14 -11.44 6.66
CA ASN A 575 -3.59 -11.57 6.86
C ASN A 575 -4.35 -12.25 5.70
N ALA A 576 -3.68 -12.59 4.59
CA ALA A 576 -4.32 -13.09 3.38
C ALA A 576 -3.70 -14.41 2.90
N THR A 577 -4.38 -15.53 3.17
CA THR A 577 -3.90 -16.88 2.84
C THR A 577 -3.76 -17.07 1.32
N GLY A 578 -2.53 -17.17 0.82
CA GLY A 578 -2.20 -17.40 -0.59
C GLY A 578 -1.89 -16.15 -1.42
N GLN A 579 -1.88 -14.96 -0.83
CA GLN A 579 -1.23 -13.79 -1.45
C GLN A 579 0.27 -13.81 -1.14
N SER A 580 1.08 -13.13 -1.97
CA SER A 580 2.46 -12.83 -1.60
C SER A 580 2.46 -12.09 -0.26
N VAL A 581 3.31 -12.52 0.69
CA VAL A 581 3.43 -11.85 2.00
C VAL A 581 4.15 -10.52 1.79
N THR A 582 5.31 -10.55 1.15
CA THR A 582 6.11 -9.39 0.71
C THR A 582 5.41 -8.68 -0.45
N GLN A 583 5.10 -7.38 -0.31
CA GLN A 583 4.41 -6.59 -1.35
C GLN A 583 5.36 -5.90 -2.34
N HIS A 584 6.53 -5.46 -1.90
CA HIS A 584 7.52 -4.75 -2.75
C HIS A 584 8.93 -5.32 -2.59
N CYS A 585 9.75 -5.14 -3.62
CA CYS A 585 11.16 -5.57 -3.62
C CYS A 585 11.97 -4.80 -2.56
N ARG A 586 12.80 -5.50 -1.80
CA ARG A 586 13.56 -4.94 -0.66
C ARG A 586 14.94 -5.56 -0.56
N SER A 587 15.95 -4.74 -0.27
CA SER A 587 17.32 -5.19 -0.05
C SER A 587 17.64 -5.39 1.43
N TYR A 588 18.44 -6.41 1.70
CA TYR A 588 19.03 -6.71 3.00
C TYR A 588 20.54 -6.87 2.81
N THR A 589 21.33 -6.08 3.54
CA THR A 589 22.78 -6.02 3.39
C THR A 589 23.50 -6.65 4.58
N PHE A 590 24.51 -7.46 4.29
CA PHE A 590 25.27 -8.23 5.28
C PHE A 590 26.78 -8.00 5.11
N ASP A 591 27.47 -7.69 6.22
CA ASP A 591 28.94 -7.65 6.29
C ASP A 591 29.47 -9.10 6.08
N LEU A 592 30.32 -9.36 5.08
CA LEU A 592 31.11 -10.60 5.08
C LEU A 592 32.30 -10.43 6.03
N HIS A 593 32.47 -11.38 6.96
CA HIS A 593 33.49 -11.33 8.03
C HIS A 593 34.95 -11.36 7.55
N ASP A 594 35.19 -11.41 6.22
CA ASP A 594 36.49 -11.31 5.55
C ASP A 594 36.99 -9.85 5.50
N GLY A 595 37.33 -9.31 6.68
CA GLY A 595 38.00 -8.01 6.82
C GLY A 595 37.18 -6.76 6.47
N GLY A 596 35.85 -6.88 6.31
CA GLY A 596 34.94 -5.74 6.13
C GLY A 596 35.08 -4.98 4.81
N ARG A 597 35.58 -5.64 3.75
CA ARG A 597 35.76 -5.02 2.42
C ARG A 597 34.67 -5.37 1.40
N ARG A 598 33.83 -6.38 1.65
CA ARG A 598 32.80 -6.84 0.71
C ARG A 598 31.46 -7.05 1.41
N MET A 599 30.40 -6.58 0.77
CA MET A 599 29.02 -6.70 1.24
C MET A 599 28.28 -7.77 0.46
N VAL A 600 27.26 -8.39 1.05
CA VAL A 600 26.24 -9.14 0.30
C VAL A 600 24.93 -8.37 0.39
N ARG A 601 24.36 -7.98 -0.75
CA ARG A 601 23.00 -7.42 -0.87
C ARG A 601 22.08 -8.51 -1.39
N ILE A 602 21.22 -9.05 -0.53
CA ILE A 602 20.15 -9.95 -0.94
C ILE A 602 18.90 -9.12 -1.24
N ILE A 603 18.36 -9.26 -2.45
CA ILE A 603 17.17 -8.59 -2.93
C ILE A 603 16.01 -9.58 -2.81
N ASP A 604 15.12 -9.37 -1.84
CA ASP A 604 13.84 -10.11 -1.76
C ASP A 604 12.82 -9.48 -2.72
N THR A 605 11.87 -10.29 -3.19
CA THR A 605 10.85 -9.89 -4.17
C THR A 605 9.48 -10.41 -3.78
N PRO A 606 8.40 -9.83 -4.31
CA PRO A 606 7.09 -10.47 -4.27
C PRO A 606 7.14 -11.92 -4.81
N GLY A 607 6.32 -12.80 -4.25
CA GLY A 607 6.12 -14.16 -4.74
C GLY A 607 5.21 -14.16 -5.97
N PHE A 608 5.62 -14.84 -7.03
CA PHE A 608 4.80 -15.02 -8.22
C PHE A 608 3.80 -16.18 -8.05
N GLY A 609 2.72 -16.14 -8.83
CA GLY A 609 1.56 -17.02 -8.66
C GLY A 609 0.59 -16.52 -7.59
N ASP A 610 0.43 -15.20 -7.45
CA ASP A 610 -0.49 -14.61 -6.47
C ASP A 610 -1.96 -14.91 -6.81
N THR A 611 -2.77 -15.23 -5.79
CA THR A 611 -4.23 -15.44 -5.94
C THR A 611 -5.01 -14.25 -6.54
N ARG A 612 -4.40 -13.06 -6.63
CA ARG A 612 -4.90 -11.89 -7.35
C ARG A 612 -4.89 -12.03 -8.88
N GLY A 613 -4.14 -12.98 -9.45
CA GLY A 613 -4.13 -13.29 -10.88
C GLY A 613 -2.99 -12.67 -11.69
N THR A 614 -2.98 -12.93 -13.00
CA THR A 614 -1.89 -12.59 -13.94
C THR A 614 -1.48 -11.13 -13.92
N ASP A 615 -2.46 -10.22 -13.82
CA ASP A 615 -2.25 -8.78 -13.88
C ASP A 615 -1.44 -8.28 -12.67
N GLN A 616 -1.48 -9.01 -11.55
CA GLN A 616 -0.64 -8.75 -10.38
C GLN A 616 0.79 -9.32 -10.56
N ASP A 617 0.93 -10.49 -11.19
CA ASP A 617 2.25 -11.06 -11.50
C ASP A 617 3.01 -10.20 -12.52
N ASP A 618 2.35 -9.64 -13.54
CA ASP A 618 2.98 -8.70 -14.49
C ASP A 618 3.44 -7.40 -13.79
N GLN A 619 2.67 -6.88 -12.83
CA GLN A 619 3.09 -5.76 -11.97
C GLN A 619 4.28 -6.13 -11.08
N ASN A 620 4.28 -7.33 -10.50
CA ASN A 620 5.38 -7.83 -9.67
C ASN A 620 6.68 -7.93 -10.49
N ILE A 621 6.59 -8.42 -11.73
CA ILE A 621 7.71 -8.41 -12.68
C ILE A 621 8.16 -6.98 -12.97
N GLU A 622 7.24 -6.03 -13.21
CA GLU A 622 7.62 -4.63 -13.47
C GLU A 622 8.34 -4.01 -12.27
N HIS A 623 7.88 -4.23 -11.03
CA HIS A 623 8.57 -3.79 -9.82
C HIS A 623 9.96 -4.41 -9.66
N ILE A 624 10.14 -5.69 -10.05
CA ILE A 624 11.47 -6.35 -10.05
C ILE A 624 12.40 -5.69 -11.09
N LEU A 625 11.91 -5.39 -12.30
CA LEU A 625 12.66 -4.69 -13.34
C LEU A 625 13.07 -3.27 -12.93
N GLN A 626 12.12 -2.52 -12.36
CA GLN A 626 12.36 -1.19 -11.81
C GLN A 626 13.44 -1.22 -10.72
N TYR A 627 13.47 -2.26 -9.88
CA TYR A 627 14.51 -2.41 -8.87
C TYR A 627 15.89 -2.66 -9.48
N ILE A 628 16.01 -3.65 -10.39
CA ILE A 628 17.33 -4.07 -10.89
C ILE A 628 17.99 -3.10 -11.88
N ASN A 629 17.25 -2.26 -12.63
CA ASN A 629 17.86 -1.24 -13.49
C ASN A 629 18.69 -0.22 -12.67
N ASN A 630 18.31 0.02 -11.42
CA ASN A 630 19.02 0.96 -10.55
C ASN A 630 20.30 0.37 -9.92
N LEU A 631 20.64 -0.89 -10.23
CA LEU A 631 21.88 -1.55 -9.83
C LEU A 631 22.91 -1.46 -10.97
N THR A 632 24.20 -1.37 -10.65
CA THR A 632 25.26 -1.42 -11.67
C THR A 632 25.44 -2.84 -12.24
N HIS A 633 25.14 -3.85 -11.44
CA HIS A 633 25.33 -5.25 -11.79
C HIS A 633 24.49 -6.22 -10.92
N LEU A 634 24.41 -7.47 -11.36
CA LEU A 634 23.97 -8.63 -10.57
C LEU A 634 25.10 -9.69 -10.56
N ASN A 635 25.24 -10.40 -9.45
CA ASN A 635 26.20 -11.50 -9.30
C ASN A 635 25.49 -12.85 -9.44
N ALA A 636 24.27 -12.98 -8.92
CA ALA A 636 23.47 -14.20 -8.98
C ALA A 636 21.96 -13.94 -9.08
N ILE A 637 21.26 -14.86 -9.75
CA ILE A 637 19.80 -14.95 -9.82
C ILE A 637 19.40 -16.30 -9.23
N CYS A 638 18.91 -16.29 -7.99
CA CYS A 638 18.61 -17.48 -7.22
C CYS A 638 17.12 -17.83 -7.28
N PHE A 639 16.77 -18.90 -8.01
CA PHE A 639 15.41 -19.45 -8.02
C PHE A 639 15.22 -20.40 -6.82
N LEU A 640 14.41 -19.96 -5.86
CA LEU A 640 14.00 -20.74 -4.70
C LEU A 640 12.85 -21.67 -5.07
N LEU A 641 12.98 -22.94 -4.69
CA LEU A 641 12.09 -24.05 -5.01
C LEU A 641 11.92 -24.96 -3.78
N LYS A 642 10.80 -25.69 -3.68
CA LYS A 642 10.69 -26.84 -2.76
C LYS A 642 11.03 -28.13 -3.51
N PRO A 643 11.70 -29.12 -2.89
CA PRO A 643 12.18 -30.32 -3.60
C PRO A 643 11.06 -31.31 -3.94
N ASN A 644 9.93 -31.27 -3.22
CA ASN A 644 8.82 -32.23 -3.33
C ASN A 644 7.62 -31.72 -4.14
N ALA A 645 7.82 -30.82 -5.11
CA ALA A 645 6.74 -30.42 -6.02
C ALA A 645 6.35 -31.58 -6.96
N SER A 646 5.06 -31.94 -6.99
CA SER A 646 4.50 -32.95 -7.90
C SER A 646 4.27 -32.43 -9.33
N ARG A 647 4.33 -31.11 -9.50
CA ARG A 647 4.29 -30.39 -10.78
C ARG A 647 5.03 -29.06 -10.61
N LEU A 648 5.72 -28.59 -11.65
CA LEU A 648 6.11 -27.18 -11.70
C LEU A 648 4.85 -26.34 -11.97
N ASN A 649 4.75 -25.20 -11.30
CA ASN A 649 3.62 -24.30 -11.48
C ASN A 649 3.66 -23.66 -12.88
N VAL A 650 2.49 -23.41 -13.49
CA VAL A 650 2.39 -22.67 -14.75
C VAL A 650 2.92 -21.25 -14.55
N PHE A 651 2.65 -20.64 -13.39
CA PHE A 651 3.18 -19.32 -13.02
C PHE A 651 4.71 -19.32 -12.89
N PHE A 652 5.34 -20.40 -12.40
CA PHE A 652 6.81 -20.53 -12.40
C PHE A 652 7.37 -20.51 -13.82
N ARG A 653 6.79 -21.31 -14.75
CA ARG A 653 7.19 -21.34 -16.16
C ARG A 653 7.03 -19.98 -16.85
N THR A 654 5.90 -19.30 -16.63
CA THR A 654 5.64 -17.95 -17.17
C THR A 654 6.63 -16.93 -16.62
N CYS A 655 6.80 -16.85 -15.28
CA CYS A 655 7.74 -15.92 -14.64
C CYS A 655 9.19 -16.15 -15.10
N PHE A 656 9.62 -17.41 -15.18
CA PHE A 656 10.98 -17.78 -15.62
C PHE A 656 11.22 -17.37 -17.08
N THR A 657 10.26 -17.66 -17.96
CA THR A 657 10.34 -17.29 -19.39
C THR A 657 10.26 -15.78 -19.59
N GLN A 658 9.40 -15.09 -18.83
CA GLN A 658 9.35 -13.62 -18.83
C GLN A 658 10.71 -13.04 -18.42
N LEU A 659 11.28 -13.44 -17.27
CA LEU A 659 12.57 -12.92 -16.80
C LEU A 659 13.68 -13.08 -17.84
N PHE A 660 13.82 -14.27 -18.46
CA PHE A 660 14.84 -14.51 -19.48
C PHE A 660 14.45 -14.06 -20.91
N SER A 661 13.32 -13.37 -21.06
CA SER A 661 13.01 -12.49 -22.20
C SER A 661 13.34 -11.01 -21.92
N LEU A 662 13.48 -10.66 -20.63
CA LEU A 662 13.74 -9.30 -20.14
C LEU A 662 15.23 -9.05 -19.99
N LEU A 663 15.96 -10.00 -19.39
CA LEU A 663 17.42 -10.04 -19.32
C LEU A 663 18.02 -10.57 -20.64
N SER A 664 19.29 -10.26 -20.92
CA SER A 664 19.96 -10.85 -22.09
C SER A 664 20.37 -12.31 -21.86
N PRO A 665 20.74 -13.06 -22.91
CA PRO A 665 21.24 -14.43 -22.77
C PRO A 665 22.43 -14.57 -21.81
N ALA A 666 23.26 -13.53 -21.62
CA ALA A 666 24.40 -13.60 -20.71
C ALA A 666 23.99 -13.82 -19.24
N ALA A 667 22.84 -13.25 -18.81
CA ALA A 667 22.34 -13.41 -17.45
C ALA A 667 21.97 -14.87 -17.11
N ARG A 668 21.74 -15.72 -18.13
CA ARG A 668 21.44 -17.16 -17.97
C ARG A 668 22.57 -17.88 -17.21
N HIS A 669 23.81 -17.44 -17.37
CA HIS A 669 24.97 -18.02 -16.68
C HIS A 669 25.02 -17.70 -15.17
N ASN A 670 24.33 -16.65 -14.72
CA ASN A 670 24.22 -16.28 -13.30
C ASN A 670 23.06 -17.00 -12.58
N THR A 671 22.41 -17.96 -13.24
CA THR A 671 21.26 -18.70 -12.68
C THR A 671 21.69 -19.77 -11.68
N ILE A 672 21.17 -19.65 -10.46
CA ILE A 672 21.36 -20.60 -9.36
C ILE A 672 20.00 -21.18 -8.94
N PHE A 673 19.97 -22.45 -8.57
CA PHE A 673 18.79 -23.11 -8.02
C PHE A 673 18.97 -23.40 -6.53
N CYS A 674 18.04 -22.91 -5.71
CA CYS A 674 18.08 -23.02 -4.25
C CYS A 674 16.87 -23.84 -3.78
N PHE A 675 17.09 -25.01 -3.19
CA PHE A 675 16.01 -25.83 -2.65
C PHE A 675 15.80 -25.54 -1.16
N THR A 676 14.61 -25.07 -0.80
CA THR A 676 14.17 -24.79 0.58
C THR A 676 13.41 -25.99 1.16
N ASN A 677 13.37 -26.12 2.49
CA ASN A 677 12.79 -27.27 3.20
C ASN A 677 13.43 -28.62 2.80
N ALA A 678 14.71 -28.60 2.44
CA ALA A 678 15.40 -29.73 1.81
C ALA A 678 15.76 -30.88 2.77
N ARG A 679 15.55 -30.71 4.09
CA ARG A 679 15.72 -31.79 5.08
C ARG A 679 14.90 -33.04 4.72
N SER A 680 13.65 -32.83 4.30
CA SER A 680 12.72 -33.90 3.90
C SER A 680 13.19 -34.75 2.69
N THR A 681 14.24 -34.32 2.00
CA THR A 681 14.87 -35.02 0.87
C THR A 681 16.37 -35.21 1.07
N PHE A 682 16.84 -35.25 2.33
CA PHE A 682 18.25 -35.41 2.70
C PHE A 682 19.18 -34.40 2.00
N TYR A 683 18.72 -33.14 1.90
CA TYR A 683 19.40 -32.04 1.22
C TYR A 683 19.68 -32.30 -0.27
N ALA A 684 18.73 -32.98 -0.94
CA ALA A 684 18.70 -33.15 -2.39
C ALA A 684 17.48 -32.47 -3.05
N PRO A 685 17.56 -32.07 -4.34
CA PRO A 685 16.47 -31.44 -5.11
C PRO A 685 15.15 -32.22 -5.30
N GLY A 686 15.07 -33.48 -4.86
CA GLY A 686 13.85 -34.31 -4.86
C GLY A 686 13.16 -34.47 -6.22
N ASN A 687 11.84 -34.66 -6.16
CA ASN A 687 10.95 -34.86 -7.31
C ASN A 687 10.85 -33.64 -8.26
N THR A 688 11.31 -32.47 -7.81
CA THR A 688 11.26 -31.24 -8.61
C THR A 688 12.38 -31.19 -9.66
N ALA A 689 13.52 -31.83 -9.41
CA ALA A 689 14.65 -31.83 -10.35
C ALA A 689 14.36 -32.45 -11.73
N PRO A 690 13.67 -33.61 -11.84
CA PRO A 690 13.23 -34.13 -13.14
C PRO A 690 12.37 -33.12 -13.91
N LEU A 691 11.38 -32.49 -13.25
CA LEU A 691 10.47 -31.52 -13.85
C LEU A 691 11.21 -30.27 -14.36
N LEU A 692 12.18 -29.79 -13.59
CA LEU A 692 13.04 -28.66 -13.95
C LEU A 692 13.96 -29.01 -15.13
N LYS A 693 14.55 -30.21 -15.15
CA LYS A 693 15.33 -30.68 -16.31
C LYS A 693 14.48 -30.75 -17.58
N THR A 694 13.24 -31.21 -17.50
CA THR A 694 12.32 -31.19 -18.66
C THR A 694 12.03 -29.77 -19.13
N MET A 695 11.75 -28.83 -18.22
CA MET A 695 11.52 -27.42 -18.56
C MET A 695 12.71 -26.77 -19.25
N LEU A 696 13.93 -27.02 -18.77
CA LEU A 696 15.16 -26.43 -19.32
C LEU A 696 15.61 -27.07 -20.64
N ALA A 697 15.09 -28.26 -20.98
CA ALA A 697 15.33 -28.93 -22.26
C ALA A 697 14.40 -28.41 -23.38
N GLU A 698 13.43 -27.56 -23.08
CA GLU A 698 12.58 -26.90 -24.07
C GLU A 698 13.38 -25.79 -24.79
N SER A 699 13.20 -25.66 -26.12
CA SER A 699 14.18 -25.07 -27.06
C SER A 699 14.46 -23.56 -26.94
N SER A 700 13.94 -22.88 -25.91
CA SER A 700 14.17 -21.46 -25.63
C SER A 700 15.17 -21.21 -24.48
N MET A 701 15.49 -22.22 -23.66
CA MET A 701 16.20 -22.07 -22.38
C MET A 701 17.40 -23.04 -22.17
N SER A 702 17.88 -23.69 -23.23
CA SER A 702 18.96 -24.70 -23.23
C SER A 702 20.26 -24.28 -22.53
N ASP A 703 20.53 -22.99 -22.46
CA ASP A 703 21.81 -22.44 -21.98
C ASP A 703 21.89 -22.41 -20.43
N ILE A 704 20.75 -22.58 -19.75
CA ILE A 704 20.66 -22.62 -18.30
C ILE A 704 20.90 -24.06 -17.83
N THR A 705 22.12 -24.35 -17.37
CA THR A 705 22.44 -25.71 -16.89
C THR A 705 21.87 -25.97 -15.49
N PHE A 706 21.39 -27.19 -15.25
CA PHE A 706 20.99 -27.67 -13.93
C PHE A 706 21.94 -28.79 -13.44
N LYS A 707 22.83 -28.45 -12.52
CA LYS A 707 23.91 -29.33 -12.03
C LYS A 707 24.12 -29.18 -10.52
N LYS A 708 24.85 -30.11 -9.89
CA LYS A 708 25.24 -30.01 -8.47
C LYS A 708 26.02 -28.74 -8.14
N GLU A 709 26.84 -28.24 -9.07
CA GLU A 709 27.68 -27.04 -8.87
C GLU A 709 26.85 -25.75 -8.68
N ASN A 710 25.74 -25.58 -9.40
CA ASN A 710 24.84 -24.41 -9.28
C ASN A 710 23.51 -24.72 -8.56
N THR A 711 23.42 -25.84 -7.83
CA THR A 711 22.21 -26.25 -7.09
C THR A 711 22.52 -26.49 -5.62
N PHE A 712 21.91 -25.69 -4.75
CA PHE A 712 22.17 -25.63 -3.30
C PHE A 712 20.92 -26.03 -2.54
N CYS A 713 21.05 -26.75 -1.42
CA CYS A 713 19.91 -27.29 -0.68
C CYS A 713 19.96 -26.86 0.79
N PHE A 714 18.92 -26.17 1.25
CA PHE A 714 18.84 -25.52 2.54
C PHE A 714 17.63 -25.98 3.33
N ASP A 715 17.73 -25.84 4.65
CA ASP A 715 16.58 -25.88 5.55
C ASP A 715 16.61 -24.64 6.47
N SER A 716 15.44 -24.14 6.86
CA SER A 716 15.30 -22.94 7.70
C SER A 716 14.57 -23.23 9.01
N GLU A 717 14.27 -24.50 9.27
CA GLU A 717 13.61 -24.95 10.49
C GLU A 717 14.52 -24.81 11.73
N SER A 718 15.84 -24.82 11.57
CA SER A 718 16.81 -24.44 12.63
C SER A 718 16.61 -23.00 13.10
N PHE A 719 16.36 -22.05 12.20
CA PHE A 719 15.99 -20.68 12.56
C PHE A 719 14.60 -20.62 13.24
N ARG A 720 13.62 -21.40 12.76
CA ARG A 720 12.30 -21.49 13.40
C ARG A 720 12.38 -22.06 14.83
N TYR A 721 13.24 -23.05 15.08
CA TYR A 721 13.56 -23.57 16.42
C TYR A 721 14.11 -22.46 17.34
N LEU A 722 15.12 -21.71 16.88
CA LEU A 722 15.70 -20.60 17.66
C LEU A 722 14.65 -19.54 18.05
N VAL A 723 13.73 -19.20 17.14
CA VAL A 723 12.61 -18.28 17.43
C VAL A 723 11.55 -18.89 18.36
N ALA A 724 11.27 -20.19 18.23
CA ALA A 724 10.31 -20.89 19.09
C ALA A 724 10.82 -21.04 20.54
N LEU A 725 12.13 -21.21 20.75
CA LEU A 725 12.74 -21.20 22.09
C LEU A 725 12.49 -19.88 22.83
N GLN A 726 12.56 -18.74 22.14
CA GLN A 726 12.25 -17.42 22.70
C GLN A 726 10.74 -17.19 22.94
N SER A 727 9.90 -18.18 22.61
CA SER A 727 8.43 -18.14 22.65
C SER A 727 7.85 -19.20 23.60
N ASP A 728 8.60 -19.59 24.63
CA ASP A 728 8.24 -20.62 25.62
C ASP A 728 7.81 -21.98 25.01
N VAL A 729 8.49 -22.40 23.93
CA VAL A 729 8.36 -23.75 23.35
C VAL A 729 9.54 -24.63 23.79
N SER A 730 9.25 -25.70 24.50
CA SER A 730 10.21 -26.73 24.89
C SER A 730 10.33 -27.83 23.83
N PHE A 731 11.56 -28.27 23.54
CA PHE A 731 11.87 -29.35 22.60
C PHE A 731 12.63 -30.49 23.30
N GLY A 732 12.52 -31.70 22.76
CA GLY A 732 13.28 -32.88 23.17
C GLY A 732 14.73 -32.88 22.65
N TYR A 733 15.54 -33.79 23.21
CA TYR A 733 16.94 -33.97 22.81
C TYR A 733 17.09 -34.35 21.32
N ASP A 734 16.26 -35.27 20.84
CA ASP A 734 16.31 -35.74 19.45
C ASP A 734 15.89 -34.64 18.47
N GLU A 735 14.87 -33.85 18.82
CA GLU A 735 14.43 -32.67 18.04
C GLU A 735 15.54 -31.63 17.96
N LYS A 736 16.18 -31.28 19.09
CA LYS A 736 17.34 -30.38 19.11
C LYS A 736 18.46 -30.88 18.19
N THR A 737 18.81 -32.16 18.28
CA THR A 737 19.88 -32.79 17.46
C THR A 737 19.58 -32.66 15.97
N GLU A 738 18.31 -32.82 15.60
CA GLU A 738 17.79 -32.61 14.24
C GLU A 738 17.89 -31.14 13.78
N TYR A 739 17.58 -30.16 14.64
CA TYR A 739 17.76 -28.73 14.33
C TYR A 739 19.25 -28.32 14.22
N GLU A 740 20.12 -28.89 15.05
CA GLU A 740 21.58 -28.69 15.01
C GLU A 740 22.20 -29.24 13.71
N HIS A 741 21.76 -30.44 13.27
CA HIS A 741 22.16 -31.01 12.00
C HIS A 741 21.70 -30.16 10.81
N SER A 742 20.48 -29.62 10.88
CA SER A 742 19.92 -28.70 9.89
C SER A 742 20.70 -27.37 9.80
N TRP A 743 21.05 -26.78 10.95
CA TRP A 743 21.93 -25.62 11.03
C TRP A 743 23.27 -25.93 10.37
N SER A 744 23.95 -26.98 10.84
CA SER A 744 25.28 -27.38 10.39
C SER A 744 25.37 -27.69 8.90
N THR A 745 24.29 -28.19 8.29
CA THR A 745 24.21 -28.48 6.86
C THR A 745 23.90 -27.22 6.05
N SER A 746 22.96 -26.40 6.52
CA SER A 746 22.54 -25.18 5.82
C SER A 746 23.63 -24.10 5.84
N VAL A 747 24.39 -23.94 6.93
CA VAL A 747 25.57 -23.06 6.99
C VAL A 747 26.62 -23.47 5.95
N LYS A 748 26.90 -24.78 5.81
CA LYS A 748 27.86 -25.28 4.81
C LYS A 748 27.41 -24.97 3.39
N GLU A 749 26.14 -25.20 3.06
CA GLU A 749 25.58 -24.86 1.75
C GLU A 749 25.50 -23.34 1.51
N SER A 750 25.31 -22.53 2.56
CA SER A 750 25.31 -21.06 2.47
C SER A 750 26.70 -20.50 2.18
N ASN A 751 27.75 -21.02 2.82
CA ASN A 751 29.12 -20.68 2.49
C ASN A 751 29.47 -21.15 1.07
N ARG A 752 29.08 -22.39 0.70
CA ARG A 752 29.27 -22.93 -0.66
C ARG A 752 28.59 -22.07 -1.74
N LEU A 753 27.43 -21.48 -1.44
CA LEU A 753 26.73 -20.55 -2.33
C LEU A 753 27.54 -19.26 -2.54
N ILE A 754 28.00 -18.63 -1.47
CA ILE A 754 28.79 -17.40 -1.54
C ILE A 754 30.15 -17.65 -2.22
N ASP A 755 30.81 -18.77 -1.94
CA ASP A 755 32.03 -19.19 -2.63
C ASP A 755 31.80 -19.41 -4.13
N TYR A 756 30.71 -20.08 -4.52
CA TYR A 756 30.38 -20.29 -5.93
C TYR A 756 30.13 -18.96 -6.66
N ILE A 757 29.38 -18.04 -6.04
CA ILE A 757 29.13 -16.71 -6.62
C ILE A 757 30.43 -15.91 -6.77
N ASN A 758 31.33 -15.96 -5.79
CA ASN A 758 32.62 -15.24 -5.83
C ASN A 758 33.66 -15.86 -6.78
N ILE A 759 33.67 -17.19 -6.95
CA ILE A 759 34.76 -17.92 -7.63
C ILE A 759 34.37 -18.42 -9.02
N LYS A 760 33.07 -18.62 -9.31
CA LYS A 760 32.60 -19.25 -10.56
C LYS A 760 31.72 -18.37 -11.43
N LEU A 761 31.05 -17.36 -10.88
CA LEU A 761 30.18 -16.49 -11.68
C LEU A 761 30.91 -15.23 -12.16
N ILE A 762 30.68 -14.87 -13.42
CA ILE A 762 31.11 -13.59 -13.99
C ILE A 762 30.04 -12.55 -13.65
N VAL A 763 30.44 -11.37 -13.21
CA VAL A 763 29.53 -10.27 -12.85
C VAL A 763 28.71 -9.82 -14.07
N TYR A 764 27.38 -9.95 -13.99
CA TYR A 764 26.46 -9.47 -15.03
C TYR A 764 26.25 -7.96 -14.86
N ARG A 765 26.99 -7.16 -15.63
CA ARG A 765 26.87 -5.69 -15.65
C ARG A 765 25.63 -5.27 -16.44
N MET A 766 24.81 -4.40 -15.86
CA MET A 766 23.56 -3.95 -16.49
C MET A 766 23.84 -3.11 -17.75
N GLU A 767 24.86 -2.23 -17.69
CA GLU A 767 25.16 -1.22 -18.72
C GLU A 767 25.47 -1.81 -20.11
N ASN A 768 26.31 -2.85 -20.17
CA ASN A 768 26.71 -3.52 -21.42
C ASN A 768 26.00 -4.86 -21.64
N GLY A 769 25.33 -5.39 -20.61
CA GLY A 769 24.72 -6.70 -20.63
C GLY A 769 23.24 -6.71 -20.97
N TRP A 770 22.57 -5.55 -21.06
CA TRP A 770 21.11 -5.49 -21.11
C TRP A 770 20.58 -4.86 -22.40
N GLN A 771 20.38 -5.70 -23.42
CA GLN A 771 19.72 -5.33 -24.67
C GLN A 771 18.57 -6.30 -24.99
N SER A 772 17.38 -5.97 -24.49
CA SER A 772 16.11 -6.65 -24.83
C SER A 772 15.08 -5.64 -25.33
N ILE A 773 14.02 -6.14 -25.99
CA ILE A 773 12.92 -5.28 -26.48
C ILE A 773 12.28 -4.52 -25.31
N LYS A 774 11.95 -5.20 -24.21
CA LYS A 774 11.23 -4.61 -23.09
C LYS A 774 12.14 -3.78 -22.15
N HIS A 775 13.46 -3.97 -22.16
CA HIS A 775 14.38 -2.97 -21.60
C HIS A 775 14.41 -1.68 -22.43
N ALA A 776 14.45 -1.76 -23.77
CA ALA A 776 14.37 -0.55 -24.61
C ALA A 776 13.01 0.16 -24.44
N GLN A 777 11.90 -0.57 -24.31
CA GLN A 777 10.59 0.00 -23.96
C GLN A 777 10.64 0.75 -22.61
N PHE A 778 11.41 0.24 -21.64
CA PHE A 778 11.61 0.84 -20.31
C PHE A 778 12.43 2.14 -20.42
N GLU A 779 13.64 2.12 -20.98
CA GLU A 779 14.48 3.33 -21.13
C GLU A 779 13.75 4.43 -21.92
N ILE A 780 13.11 4.08 -23.05
CA ILE A 780 12.29 5.02 -23.83
C ILE A 780 11.20 5.64 -22.96
N SER A 781 10.54 4.86 -22.09
CA SER A 781 9.49 5.36 -21.19
C SER A 781 9.99 6.44 -20.22
N TYR A 782 11.23 6.36 -19.74
CA TYR A 782 11.85 7.42 -18.95
C TYR A 782 12.33 8.61 -19.77
N MET A 783 12.62 8.41 -21.06
CA MET A 783 13.04 9.49 -21.96
C MET A 783 11.89 10.35 -22.49
N ILE A 784 10.63 9.90 -22.45
CA ILE A 784 9.48 10.61 -23.05
C ILE A 784 9.36 12.04 -22.51
N ARG A 785 9.26 12.24 -21.19
CA ARG A 785 9.16 13.58 -20.58
C ARG A 785 10.43 14.41 -20.80
N PRO A 786 11.66 13.89 -20.57
CA PRO A 786 12.89 14.58 -20.93
C PRO A 786 12.94 15.11 -22.37
N ILE A 787 12.52 14.31 -23.35
CA ILE A 787 12.49 14.67 -24.78
C ILE A 787 11.49 15.81 -25.02
N LEU A 788 10.26 15.68 -24.51
CA LEU A 788 9.19 16.66 -24.74
C LEU A 788 9.52 18.04 -24.14
N GLU A 789 9.98 18.09 -22.90
CA GLU A 789 10.33 19.36 -22.24
C GLU A 789 11.61 19.98 -22.85
N ALA A 790 12.56 19.16 -23.32
CA ALA A 790 13.72 19.65 -24.07
C ALA A 790 13.34 20.21 -25.46
N ILE A 791 12.42 19.56 -26.20
CA ILE A 791 11.81 20.12 -27.43
C ILE A 791 11.19 21.50 -27.13
N ARG A 792 10.37 21.58 -26.09
CA ARG A 792 9.68 22.80 -25.64
C ARG A 792 10.65 23.93 -25.31
N ASN A 793 11.76 23.63 -24.63
CA ASN A 793 12.78 24.64 -24.29
C ASN A 793 13.64 25.05 -25.50
N ILE A 794 13.92 24.14 -26.44
CA ILE A 794 14.57 24.46 -27.71
C ILE A 794 13.68 25.40 -28.54
N LEU A 795 12.37 25.18 -28.59
CA LEU A 795 11.43 26.08 -29.27
C LEU A 795 11.41 27.48 -28.64
N ARG A 796 11.33 27.60 -27.31
CA ARG A 796 11.42 28.89 -26.59
C ARG A 796 12.67 29.67 -27.00
N ASN A 797 13.82 29.01 -27.01
CA ASN A 797 15.10 29.62 -27.38
C ASN A 797 15.22 29.97 -28.87
N THR A 798 14.63 29.15 -29.76
CA THR A 798 14.57 29.43 -31.20
C THR A 798 13.71 30.67 -31.48
N ILE A 799 12.61 30.86 -30.74
CA ILE A 799 11.76 32.05 -30.84
C ILE A 799 12.47 33.30 -30.28
N LEU A 800 13.14 33.22 -29.13
CA LEU A 800 13.94 34.35 -28.60
C LEU A 800 14.97 34.83 -29.63
N TRP A 801 15.74 33.91 -30.21
CA TRP A 801 16.74 34.20 -31.24
C TRP A 801 16.12 34.88 -32.46
N ASN A 802 15.07 34.27 -33.05
CA ASN A 802 14.44 34.76 -34.27
C ASN A 802 13.72 36.12 -34.09
N THR A 803 13.06 36.34 -32.95
CA THR A 803 12.21 37.52 -32.73
C THR A 803 12.96 38.71 -32.14
N THR A 804 13.96 38.49 -31.27
CA THR A 804 14.62 39.59 -30.54
C THR A 804 15.98 40.00 -31.11
N GLN A 805 16.66 39.11 -31.86
CA GLN A 805 18.09 39.22 -32.19
C GLN A 805 18.99 39.49 -30.97
N SER A 806 18.51 39.20 -29.75
CA SER A 806 19.25 39.39 -28.51
C SER A 806 19.97 38.12 -28.10
N ASN A 807 20.99 38.26 -27.26
CA ASN A 807 21.70 37.12 -26.70
C ASN A 807 20.90 36.36 -25.61
N GLN A 808 19.62 36.65 -25.39
CA GLN A 808 18.86 36.00 -24.31
C GLN A 808 18.56 34.53 -24.61
N GLN A 809 18.72 33.69 -23.61
CA GLN A 809 18.39 32.27 -23.63
C GLN A 809 17.65 31.88 -22.33
N ILE A 810 16.65 31.02 -22.44
CA ILE A 810 16.05 30.30 -21.32
C ILE A 810 16.85 29.01 -21.05
N GLU A 811 17.57 29.02 -19.94
CA GLU A 811 18.15 27.85 -19.31
C GLU A 811 17.04 27.03 -18.63
N GLN A 812 17.12 25.70 -18.76
CA GLN A 812 16.30 24.76 -18.04
C GLN A 812 17.22 23.87 -17.21
N THR A 813 16.97 23.80 -15.91
CA THR A 813 17.68 22.90 -14.99
C THR A 813 16.69 21.92 -14.36
N SER A 814 17.17 20.75 -13.93
CA SER A 814 16.33 19.71 -13.30
C SER A 814 16.82 19.36 -11.90
N LYS A 815 15.88 19.10 -10.99
CA LYS A 815 16.18 18.68 -9.61
C LYS A 815 15.33 17.46 -9.23
N PRO A 816 15.92 16.38 -8.70
CA PRO A 816 15.15 15.23 -8.22
C PRO A 816 14.25 15.65 -7.06
N VAL A 817 13.04 15.10 -6.99
CA VAL A 817 12.15 15.31 -5.84
C VAL A 817 12.64 14.51 -4.61
N SER A 818 12.37 15.01 -3.41
CA SER A 818 12.75 14.35 -2.15
C SER A 818 11.72 13.34 -1.64
N PHE A 819 10.47 13.47 -2.09
CA PHE A 819 9.30 12.70 -1.68
C PHE A 819 8.59 12.04 -2.88
N ASN A 820 7.53 11.26 -2.63
CA ASN A 820 6.71 10.70 -3.70
C ASN A 820 5.80 11.78 -4.29
N ALA A 821 6.29 12.44 -5.34
CA ALA A 821 5.63 13.55 -6.00
C ALA A 821 4.88 13.13 -7.27
N SER A 822 3.82 13.87 -7.60
CA SER A 822 3.12 13.81 -8.88
C SER A 822 2.84 15.20 -9.45
N ARG A 823 2.66 15.31 -10.77
CA ARG A 823 2.01 16.44 -11.43
C ARG A 823 0.53 16.10 -11.61
N CYS A 824 -0.36 16.97 -11.14
CA CYS A 824 -1.78 16.88 -11.47
C CYS A 824 -2.06 17.54 -12.82
N ARG A 825 -2.77 16.86 -13.72
CA ARG A 825 -3.24 17.40 -15.00
C ARG A 825 -4.21 18.58 -14.81
N SER A 826 -5.04 18.51 -13.77
CA SER A 826 -6.12 19.47 -13.49
C SER A 826 -5.65 20.70 -12.70
N CYS A 827 -4.81 20.52 -11.67
CA CYS A 827 -4.26 21.66 -10.91
C CYS A 827 -3.14 22.33 -11.70
N LYS A 828 -3.41 23.53 -12.22
CA LYS A 828 -2.37 24.39 -12.78
C LYS A 828 -1.55 25.01 -11.65
N GLY A 829 -0.23 25.09 -11.85
CA GLY A 829 0.64 25.89 -11.00
C GLY A 829 0.47 27.37 -11.29
N ASP A 830 1.08 28.22 -10.47
CA ASP A 830 1.20 29.64 -10.77
C ASP A 830 2.21 29.84 -11.92
N PRO A 831 1.88 30.63 -12.98
CA PRO A 831 2.83 30.89 -14.05
C PRO A 831 3.80 32.02 -13.71
N ASP A 832 5.10 31.72 -13.79
CA ASP A 832 6.22 32.66 -13.62
C ASP A 832 6.60 33.31 -14.94
N GLU A 833 7.14 34.53 -14.89
CA GLU A 833 7.67 35.26 -16.04
C GLU A 833 9.20 35.01 -16.16
N VAL A 834 9.63 34.43 -17.27
CA VAL A 834 11.04 34.06 -17.53
C VAL A 834 11.46 34.58 -18.90
N GLY A 835 12.26 35.65 -18.91
CA GLY A 835 12.71 36.33 -20.12
C GLY A 835 11.56 37.09 -20.79
N GLN A 836 10.94 36.49 -21.81
CA GLN A 836 9.76 37.02 -22.50
C GLN A 836 8.56 36.04 -22.45
N PHE A 837 8.68 34.94 -21.71
CA PHE A 837 7.68 33.87 -21.66
C PHE A 837 7.05 33.77 -20.28
N TRP A 838 5.74 33.54 -20.24
CA TRP A 838 5.12 32.90 -19.08
C TRP A 838 5.43 31.40 -19.12
N ILE A 839 5.85 30.82 -18.00
CA ILE A 839 6.12 29.38 -17.88
C ILE A 839 5.30 28.83 -16.72
N LEU A 840 4.49 27.80 -17.01
CA LEU A 840 3.72 27.09 -16.00
C LEU A 840 4.64 26.16 -15.20
N LEU A 841 4.94 26.50 -13.95
CA LEU A 841 5.74 25.61 -13.10
C LEU A 841 4.95 24.35 -12.72
N THR A 842 5.63 23.21 -12.69
CA THR A 842 5.04 21.93 -12.26
C THR A 842 4.79 21.96 -10.76
N ARG A 843 3.54 22.22 -10.36
CA ARG A 843 3.09 22.06 -8.97
C ARG A 843 3.15 20.58 -8.60
N SER A 844 4.11 20.22 -7.76
CA SER A 844 4.25 18.87 -7.21
C SER A 844 3.22 18.64 -6.10
N HIS A 845 2.54 17.49 -6.15
CA HIS A 845 1.70 17.01 -5.07
C HIS A 845 2.36 15.79 -4.41
N GLU A 846 2.48 15.82 -3.09
CA GLU A 846 2.98 14.67 -2.32
C GLU A 846 1.89 13.60 -2.17
N ILE A 847 2.29 12.32 -2.19
CA ILE A 847 1.45 11.19 -1.82
C ILE A 847 1.60 10.93 -0.31
N GLN A 848 0.52 11.14 0.43
CA GLN A 848 0.41 10.76 1.84
C GLN A 848 -0.81 9.82 2.00
N ASN A 849 -0.60 8.60 2.51
CA ASN A 849 -1.66 7.61 2.80
C ASN A 849 -2.64 7.36 1.63
N ASN A 850 -2.12 7.14 0.42
CA ASN A 850 -2.89 7.02 -0.84
C ASN A 850 -3.79 8.22 -1.19
N SER A 851 -3.52 9.40 -0.61
CA SER A 851 -4.12 10.68 -0.99
C SER A 851 -3.06 11.65 -1.48
N TYR A 852 -3.41 12.51 -2.44
CA TYR A 852 -2.54 13.58 -2.92
C TYR A 852 -2.82 14.88 -2.14
N THR A 853 -1.87 15.81 -2.12
CA THR A 853 -2.07 17.15 -1.52
C THR A 853 -3.04 18.07 -2.28
N CYS A 854 -3.91 17.53 -3.16
CA CYS A 854 -5.02 18.26 -3.78
C CYS A 854 -6.27 17.37 -3.91
N LEU A 855 -7.41 17.99 -4.21
CA LEU A 855 -8.73 17.36 -4.27
C LEU A 855 -9.09 16.80 -5.68
N CYS A 856 -8.12 16.59 -6.56
CA CYS A 856 -8.35 16.03 -7.89
C CYS A 856 -8.24 14.49 -7.89
N ASN A 857 -8.95 13.84 -8.81
CA ASN A 857 -8.99 12.38 -8.90
C ASN A 857 -7.60 11.74 -9.07
N LEU A 858 -7.48 10.48 -8.65
CA LEU A 858 -6.23 9.71 -8.74
C LEU A 858 -5.72 9.57 -10.19
N ASP A 859 -6.61 9.40 -11.18
CA ASP A 859 -6.28 9.28 -12.62
C ASP A 859 -5.72 10.57 -13.24
N GLN A 860 -5.92 11.71 -12.57
CA GLN A 860 -5.40 13.00 -13.01
C GLN A 860 -3.95 13.24 -12.54
N HIS A 861 -3.37 12.35 -11.75
CA HIS A 861 -2.03 12.49 -11.20
C HIS A 861 -1.03 11.57 -11.92
N VAL A 862 -0.01 12.18 -12.52
CA VAL A 862 1.11 11.47 -13.15
C VAL A 862 2.32 11.61 -12.22
N PRO A 863 2.97 10.52 -11.76
CA PRO A 863 4.19 10.59 -10.96
C PRO A 863 5.28 11.46 -11.63
N ILE A 864 6.12 12.10 -10.82
CA ILE A 864 7.28 12.86 -11.31
C ILE A 864 8.52 12.57 -10.47
N GLU A 865 9.63 12.30 -11.14
CA GLU A 865 10.92 11.98 -10.53
C GLU A 865 11.75 13.24 -10.27
N TYR A 866 11.46 14.31 -11.03
CA TYR A 866 12.14 15.60 -10.97
C TYR A 866 11.19 16.78 -11.24
N SER A 867 11.53 17.92 -10.64
CA SER A 867 11.02 19.24 -11.00
C SER A 867 11.96 19.94 -11.99
N LEU A 868 11.42 20.91 -12.73
CA LEU A 868 12.17 21.77 -13.64
C LEU A 868 12.17 23.21 -13.12
N GLU A 869 13.33 23.87 -13.20
CA GLU A 869 13.51 25.28 -12.89
C GLU A 869 14.09 26.01 -14.10
N TYR A 870 13.55 27.18 -14.42
CA TYR A 870 13.89 27.97 -15.59
C TYR A 870 14.51 29.31 -15.22
N LYS A 871 15.48 29.78 -16.00
CA LYS A 871 16.12 31.09 -15.83
C LYS A 871 16.42 31.71 -17.19
N CYS A 872 16.43 33.04 -17.27
CA CYS A 872 16.93 33.75 -18.45
C CYS A 872 18.39 34.16 -18.22
N SER A 873 19.28 33.87 -19.18
CA SER A 873 20.69 34.27 -19.20
C SER A 873 21.10 34.81 -20.56
N ASN A 874 22.36 35.23 -20.72
CA ASN A 874 22.90 35.71 -21.99
C ASN A 874 23.92 34.71 -22.55
N HIS A 875 23.67 34.18 -23.75
CA HIS A 875 24.60 33.29 -24.46
C HIS A 875 25.69 34.07 -25.23
N THR A 876 26.77 33.37 -25.60
CA THR A 876 28.04 33.98 -26.05
C THR A 876 28.47 33.60 -27.48
N SER A 877 27.62 32.91 -28.25
CA SER A 877 27.99 32.29 -29.53
C SER A 877 26.98 32.56 -30.64
N THR A 878 27.46 32.93 -31.83
CA THR A 878 26.63 33.31 -32.99
C THR A 878 26.12 32.12 -33.82
N ASP A 879 26.61 30.90 -33.61
CA ASP A 879 26.19 29.67 -34.31
C ASP A 879 25.05 28.92 -33.57
N PHE A 880 24.40 29.58 -32.60
CA PHE A 880 23.46 28.94 -31.68
C PHE A 880 22.16 28.48 -32.37
N GLY A 881 21.56 29.33 -33.22
CA GLY A 881 20.27 29.08 -33.85
C GLY A 881 20.21 27.84 -34.75
N LYS A 882 21.24 27.58 -35.56
CA LYS A 882 21.22 26.46 -36.53
C LYS A 882 21.22 25.11 -35.82
N ARG A 883 22.08 24.94 -34.82
CA ARG A 883 22.20 23.70 -34.04
C ARG A 883 20.90 23.32 -33.34
N MET A 884 20.11 24.32 -32.90
CA MET A 884 18.80 24.09 -32.29
C MET A 884 17.80 23.46 -33.28
N VAL A 885 17.75 23.91 -34.54
CA VAL A 885 16.84 23.38 -35.56
C VAL A 885 17.17 21.94 -35.92
N ASP A 886 18.45 21.62 -36.10
CA ASP A 886 18.90 20.25 -36.41
C ASP A 886 18.65 19.29 -35.23
N THR A 887 18.86 19.77 -33.99
CA THR A 887 18.56 19.01 -32.76
C THR A 887 17.05 18.75 -32.62
N LEU A 888 16.23 19.78 -32.81
CA LEU A 888 14.78 19.71 -32.77
C LEU A 888 14.23 18.69 -33.77
N LYS A 889 14.79 18.67 -34.99
CA LYS A 889 14.47 17.68 -36.02
C LYS A 889 14.81 16.26 -35.57
N CYS A 890 16.04 16.04 -35.11
CA CYS A 890 16.47 14.75 -34.58
C CYS A 890 15.52 14.24 -33.48
N MET A 891 15.10 15.10 -32.56
CA MET A 891 14.23 14.73 -31.44
C MET A 891 12.79 14.36 -31.85
N TYR A 892 12.14 15.09 -32.76
CA TYR A 892 10.77 14.69 -33.18
C TYR A 892 10.78 13.45 -34.08
N GLN A 893 11.82 13.25 -34.91
CA GLN A 893 12.00 12.04 -35.71
C GLN A 893 12.28 10.83 -34.82
N ALA A 894 13.17 10.97 -33.82
CA ALA A 894 13.42 9.91 -32.84
C ALA A 894 12.16 9.55 -32.02
N SER A 895 11.37 10.55 -31.63
CA SER A 895 10.08 10.33 -30.95
C SER A 895 9.13 9.47 -31.79
N ALA A 896 9.09 9.67 -33.11
CA ALA A 896 8.24 8.89 -34.01
C ALA A 896 8.71 7.42 -34.13
N ILE A 897 10.02 7.20 -34.20
CA ILE A 897 10.64 5.86 -34.21
C ILE A 897 10.38 5.14 -32.89
N PHE A 898 10.60 5.82 -31.75
CA PHE A 898 10.32 5.30 -30.42
C PHE A 898 8.83 4.97 -30.23
N SER A 899 7.91 5.83 -30.66
CA SER A 899 6.47 5.56 -30.61
C SER A 899 6.09 4.34 -31.45
N HIS A 900 6.61 4.23 -32.67
CA HIS A 900 6.41 3.04 -33.51
C HIS A 900 6.91 1.76 -32.82
N PHE A 901 8.11 1.80 -32.21
CA PHE A 901 8.64 0.68 -31.43
C PHE A 901 7.76 0.29 -30.22
N LEU A 902 7.27 1.27 -29.44
CA LEU A 902 6.38 1.03 -28.30
C LEU A 902 5.00 0.44 -28.69
N ILE A 903 4.54 0.66 -29.94
CA ILE A 903 3.22 0.25 -30.44
C ILE A 903 3.29 -1.05 -31.25
N HIS A 904 4.41 -1.35 -31.92
CA HIS A 904 4.52 -2.48 -32.87
C HIS A 904 5.40 -3.65 -32.38
N THR A 905 5.85 -3.64 -31.12
CA THR A 905 6.55 -4.78 -30.50
C THR A 905 5.66 -5.61 -29.58
N ALA A 906 6.15 -6.79 -29.16
CA ALA A 906 5.46 -7.59 -28.13
C ALA A 906 5.24 -6.77 -26.85
N PHE A 907 4.07 -6.95 -26.23
CA PHE A 907 3.57 -6.11 -25.12
C PHE A 907 3.28 -4.64 -25.51
N ALA A 908 2.89 -4.41 -26.77
CA ALA A 908 2.48 -3.12 -27.33
C ALA A 908 1.57 -2.26 -26.43
N ARG A 909 1.87 -0.95 -26.36
CA ARG A 909 0.94 0.05 -25.82
C ARG A 909 -0.25 0.26 -26.76
N LYS A 910 -1.41 0.61 -26.18
CA LYS A 910 -2.64 0.94 -26.94
C LYS A 910 -2.71 2.40 -27.38
N ASP A 911 -1.85 3.23 -26.79
CA ASP A 911 -1.81 4.67 -26.86
C ASP A 911 -0.43 5.17 -27.33
N ASP A 912 -0.40 6.35 -27.96
CA ASP A 912 0.82 7.04 -28.34
C ASP A 912 1.19 8.04 -27.22
N PRO A 913 2.27 7.78 -26.44
CA PRO A 913 2.62 8.62 -25.30
C PRO A 913 3.29 9.94 -25.72
N PHE A 914 3.98 9.99 -26.86
CA PHE A 914 4.59 11.23 -27.36
C PHE A 914 3.51 12.17 -27.89
N LEU A 915 2.55 11.65 -28.68
CA LEU A 915 1.38 12.40 -29.14
C LEU A 915 0.53 12.92 -27.97
N THR A 916 0.36 12.11 -26.93
CA THR A 916 -0.32 12.51 -25.69
C THR A 916 0.44 13.66 -25.01
N GLY A 917 1.77 13.56 -24.91
CA GLY A 917 2.63 14.60 -24.37
C GLY A 917 2.58 15.92 -25.14
N PHE A 918 2.67 15.90 -26.48
CA PHE A 918 2.53 17.11 -27.30
C PHE A 918 1.19 17.82 -27.07
N ARG A 919 0.09 17.06 -26.95
CA ARG A 919 -1.25 17.61 -26.69
C ARG A 919 -1.37 18.21 -25.29
N GLU A 920 -0.75 17.61 -24.27
CA GLU A 920 -0.67 18.22 -22.95
C GLU A 920 0.13 19.54 -22.99
N MET A 921 1.26 19.59 -23.70
CA MET A 921 2.04 20.83 -23.85
C MET A 921 1.27 21.94 -24.57
N ILE A 922 0.56 21.60 -25.66
CA ILE A 922 -0.32 22.53 -26.40
C ILE A 922 -1.45 23.05 -25.51
N ALA A 923 -2.08 22.19 -24.70
CA ALA A 923 -3.13 22.59 -23.77
C ALA A 923 -2.62 23.51 -22.64
N GLU A 924 -1.40 23.29 -22.14
CA GLU A 924 -0.75 24.14 -21.14
C GLU A 924 -0.40 25.53 -21.72
N GLU A 925 0.19 25.61 -22.91
CA GLU A 925 0.49 26.91 -23.56
C GLU A 925 -0.80 27.63 -24.00
N THR A 926 -1.86 26.91 -24.38
CA THR A 926 -3.20 27.49 -24.64
C THR A 926 -3.79 28.16 -23.39
N TYR A 927 -3.61 27.54 -22.21
CA TYR A 927 -3.99 28.13 -20.94
C TYR A 927 -3.19 29.41 -20.63
N LEU A 928 -1.88 29.42 -20.88
CA LEU A 928 -1.05 30.62 -20.70
C LEU A 928 -1.48 31.75 -21.67
N CYS A 929 -1.72 31.41 -22.94
CA CYS A 929 -2.22 32.34 -23.97
C CYS A 929 -3.60 32.94 -23.68
N THR A 930 -4.35 32.38 -22.73
CA THR A 930 -5.69 32.85 -22.33
C THR A 930 -5.77 33.45 -20.92
N SER A 931 -4.77 33.22 -20.05
CA SER A 931 -4.80 33.63 -18.64
C SER A 931 -3.79 34.73 -18.24
N LYS A 932 -2.79 35.02 -19.07
CA LYS A 932 -1.76 36.05 -18.83
C LYS A 932 -1.66 37.02 -20.00
N THR A 933 -1.30 38.28 -19.76
CA THR A 933 -1.04 39.31 -20.79
C THR A 933 0.07 40.28 -20.33
N PRO A 934 0.96 40.75 -21.22
CA PRO A 934 1.15 40.33 -22.62
C PRO A 934 1.63 38.88 -22.71
N ASN A 935 1.49 38.25 -23.90
CA ASN A 935 1.76 36.82 -24.07
C ASN A 935 2.19 36.39 -25.49
N ASP A 936 2.65 37.33 -26.32
CA ASP A 936 2.87 37.10 -27.76
C ASP A 936 3.93 36.02 -28.05
N PHE A 937 4.96 35.91 -27.21
CA PHE A 937 5.95 34.83 -27.27
C PHE A 937 5.35 33.45 -26.98
N ASN A 938 4.43 33.33 -26.01
CA ASN A 938 3.68 32.08 -25.79
C ASN A 938 2.76 31.73 -26.97
N ARG A 939 2.22 32.72 -27.69
CA ARG A 939 1.44 32.46 -28.92
C ARG A 939 2.30 31.87 -30.04
N LEU A 940 3.50 32.41 -30.24
CA LEU A 940 4.48 31.86 -31.18
C LEU A 940 4.87 30.42 -30.82
N LEU A 941 5.09 30.14 -29.53
CA LEU A 941 5.39 28.79 -29.03
C LEU A 941 4.22 27.82 -29.21
N LEU A 942 2.98 28.27 -29.01
CA LEU A 942 1.77 27.47 -29.26
C LEU A 942 1.63 27.09 -30.75
N GLN A 943 2.00 27.99 -31.65
CA GLN A 943 2.06 27.70 -33.09
C GLN A 943 3.17 26.68 -33.41
N GLU A 944 4.42 26.94 -33.00
CA GLU A 944 5.55 26.03 -33.26
C GLU A 944 5.35 24.63 -32.65
N LEU A 945 4.77 24.51 -31.45
CA LEU A 945 4.40 23.23 -30.86
C LEU A 945 3.35 22.48 -31.70
N SER A 946 2.39 23.20 -32.28
CA SER A 946 1.37 22.61 -33.17
C SER A 946 2.00 22.12 -34.48
N ASP A 947 2.93 22.88 -35.05
CA ASP A 947 3.67 22.49 -36.25
C ASP A 947 4.63 21.31 -35.99
N ILE A 948 5.20 21.19 -34.78
CA ILE A 948 5.98 20.02 -34.37
C ILE A 948 5.08 18.79 -34.12
N GLU A 949 3.88 18.92 -33.52
CA GLU A 949 2.91 17.81 -33.43
C GLU A 949 2.51 17.34 -34.84
N ASN A 950 2.40 18.25 -35.81
CA ASN A 950 2.07 17.92 -37.20
C ASN A 950 3.23 17.23 -37.95
N LYS A 951 4.48 17.70 -37.79
CA LYS A 951 5.68 17.03 -38.33
C LYS A 951 5.81 15.61 -37.72
N TYR A 952 5.61 15.47 -36.42
CA TYR A 952 5.58 14.16 -35.72
C TYR A 952 4.49 13.21 -36.25
N LYS A 953 3.28 13.70 -36.54
CA LYS A 953 2.21 12.91 -37.17
C LYS A 953 2.58 12.42 -38.57
N GLN A 954 3.32 13.23 -39.35
CA GLN A 954 3.79 12.83 -40.67
C GLN A 954 4.83 11.71 -40.59
N GLU A 955 5.85 11.84 -39.73
CA GLU A 955 6.87 10.79 -39.54
C GLU A 955 6.25 9.46 -39.05
N THR A 956 5.32 9.51 -38.08
CA THR A 956 4.61 8.31 -37.61
C THR A 956 3.66 7.70 -38.64
N GLN A 957 3.18 8.45 -39.63
CA GLN A 957 2.48 7.90 -40.79
C GLN A 957 3.44 7.23 -41.78
N THR A 958 4.58 7.87 -42.09
CA THR A 958 5.63 7.29 -42.95
C THR A 958 6.09 5.93 -42.41
N MET A 959 6.45 5.85 -41.12
CA MET A 959 6.87 4.61 -40.45
C MET A 959 5.83 3.49 -40.57
N LYS A 960 4.54 3.82 -40.40
CA LYS A 960 3.43 2.85 -40.54
C LYS A 960 3.20 2.39 -41.98
N SER A 961 3.48 3.24 -42.97
CA SER A 961 3.34 2.91 -44.40
C SER A 961 4.48 2.02 -44.93
N ALA A 962 5.62 2.02 -44.26
CA ALA A 962 6.83 1.32 -44.69
C ALA A 962 6.99 -0.11 -44.14
N ASP A 963 6.09 -0.56 -43.25
CA ASP A 963 6.23 -1.79 -42.43
C ASP A 963 7.65 -1.94 -41.83
N ALA A 964 8.13 -0.83 -41.25
CA ALA A 964 9.53 -0.65 -40.89
C ALA A 964 9.96 -1.63 -39.79
N ARG A 965 10.66 -2.71 -40.17
CA ARG A 965 11.26 -3.66 -39.23
C ARG A 965 12.16 -2.92 -38.24
N ILE A 966 11.80 -2.98 -36.95
CA ILE A 966 12.58 -2.32 -35.91
C ILE A 966 13.79 -3.18 -35.56
N ASP A 967 14.98 -2.72 -35.92
CA ASP A 967 16.24 -3.28 -35.46
C ASP A 967 16.57 -2.81 -34.04
N LEU A 968 16.83 -3.77 -33.13
CA LEU A 968 17.00 -3.45 -31.71
C LEU A 968 18.32 -2.71 -31.41
N PRO A 969 19.48 -3.07 -31.99
CA PRO A 969 20.69 -2.25 -31.94
C PRO A 969 20.47 -0.79 -32.37
N ALA A 970 19.78 -0.55 -33.48
CA ALA A 970 19.46 0.81 -33.94
C ALA A 970 18.61 1.61 -32.93
N ILE A 971 17.70 0.94 -32.19
CA ILE A 971 16.96 1.57 -31.08
C ILE A 971 17.90 1.94 -29.92
N TYR A 972 18.87 1.10 -29.55
CA TYR A 972 19.85 1.43 -28.50
C TYR A 972 20.83 2.54 -28.93
N GLU A 973 21.22 2.59 -30.21
CA GLU A 973 21.98 3.71 -30.77
C GLU A 973 21.19 5.03 -30.66
N LEU A 974 19.90 5.01 -31.03
CA LEU A 974 19.02 6.17 -30.94
C LEU A 974 18.76 6.62 -29.49
N ILE A 975 18.61 5.67 -28.54
CA ILE A 975 18.57 5.93 -27.10
C ILE A 975 19.85 6.65 -26.64
N SER A 976 21.02 6.18 -27.09
CA SER A 976 22.32 6.78 -26.77
C SER A 976 22.45 8.21 -27.32
N ILE A 977 22.11 8.41 -28.60
CA ILE A 977 22.15 9.72 -29.27
C ILE A 977 21.26 10.75 -28.55
N ILE A 978 19.99 10.40 -28.33
CA ILE A 978 19.02 11.31 -27.71
C ILE A 978 19.33 11.50 -26.21
N GLY A 979 19.81 10.47 -25.52
CA GLY A 979 20.27 10.55 -24.13
C GLY A 979 21.55 11.39 -23.95
N GLY A 980 22.34 11.58 -25.01
CA GLY A 980 23.50 12.46 -25.04
C GLY A 980 23.19 13.95 -25.13
N ILE A 981 22.00 14.33 -25.63
CA ILE A 981 21.56 15.74 -25.75
C ILE A 981 21.49 16.37 -24.35
N CYS A 982 22.18 17.48 -24.12
CA CYS A 982 22.43 18.00 -22.76
C CYS A 982 21.15 18.18 -21.92
N LEU A 983 20.11 18.80 -22.50
CA LEU A 983 18.81 19.00 -21.85
C LEU A 983 18.11 17.68 -21.48
N VAL A 984 18.27 16.62 -22.27
CA VAL A 984 17.72 15.29 -21.99
C VAL A 984 18.57 14.60 -20.93
N ARG A 985 19.89 14.62 -21.10
CA ARG A 985 20.90 14.02 -20.21
C ARG A 985 20.77 14.50 -18.77
N GLU A 986 20.62 15.80 -18.55
CA GLU A 986 20.45 16.37 -17.20
C GLU A 986 19.18 15.85 -16.50
N GLN A 987 18.06 15.81 -17.23
CA GLN A 987 16.81 15.27 -16.71
C GLN A 987 16.92 13.76 -16.41
N LEU A 988 17.61 12.98 -17.25
CA LEU A 988 17.89 11.56 -16.98
C LEU A 988 18.82 11.36 -15.78
N VAL A 989 19.79 12.26 -15.54
CA VAL A 989 20.60 12.27 -14.31
C VAL A 989 19.74 12.56 -13.08
N ALA A 990 18.74 13.45 -13.18
CA ALA A 990 17.78 13.69 -12.11
C ALA A 990 16.88 12.46 -11.84
N VAL A 991 16.38 11.77 -12.87
CA VAL A 991 15.65 10.49 -12.75
C VAL A 991 16.51 9.44 -12.02
N LYS A 992 17.73 9.16 -12.52
CA LYS A 992 18.67 8.20 -11.92
C LYS A 992 19.16 8.63 -10.53
N LYS A 993 19.00 9.89 -10.14
CA LYS A 993 19.24 10.36 -8.77
C LYS A 993 18.00 10.17 -7.87
N ARG A 994 16.77 10.41 -8.35
CA ARG A 994 15.55 10.11 -7.59
C ARG A 994 15.44 8.62 -7.29
N HIS A 995 15.68 7.75 -8.27
CA HIS A 995 15.59 6.30 -8.04
C HIS A 995 16.61 5.81 -7.01
N ARG A 996 17.87 6.29 -7.08
CA ARG A 996 18.86 6.03 -6.03
C ARG A 996 18.42 6.60 -4.68
N MET A 997 17.81 7.78 -4.62
CA MET A 997 17.24 8.31 -3.38
C MET A 997 16.08 7.45 -2.84
N ILE A 998 15.27 6.79 -3.69
CA ILE A 998 14.24 5.84 -3.25
C ILE A 998 14.88 4.60 -2.62
N ILE A 999 15.87 4.00 -3.28
CA ILE A 999 16.60 2.83 -2.76
C ILE A 999 17.36 3.20 -1.48
N GLU A 1000 18.05 4.34 -1.46
CA GLU A 1000 18.70 4.87 -0.26
C GLU A 1000 17.70 5.20 0.87
N GLN A 1001 16.46 5.61 0.57
CA GLN A 1001 15.43 5.83 1.58
C GLN A 1001 15.03 4.50 2.24
N TYR A 1002 14.82 3.44 1.45
CA TYR A 1002 14.58 2.08 1.99
C TYR A 1002 15.81 1.51 2.72
N ASP A 1003 17.01 1.59 2.13
CA ASP A 1003 18.25 1.07 2.73
C ASP A 1003 18.60 1.81 4.04
N LYS A 1004 18.47 3.15 4.10
CA LYS A 1004 18.85 3.94 5.29
C LYS A 1004 17.85 3.82 6.44
N MET A 1005 16.55 3.69 6.16
CA MET A 1005 15.52 3.69 7.21
C MET A 1005 15.61 2.46 8.13
N TYR A 1006 16.17 1.35 7.65
CA TYR A 1006 16.36 0.13 8.43
C TYR A 1006 17.85 -0.24 8.60
N GLY A 1007 18.69 -0.06 7.57
CA GLY A 1007 20.10 -0.46 7.60
C GLY A 1007 20.93 0.26 8.67
N LEU A 1008 20.71 1.57 8.87
CA LEU A 1008 21.42 2.31 9.93
C LEU A 1008 20.96 1.89 11.33
N LEU A 1009 19.66 1.68 11.54
CA LEU A 1009 19.15 1.23 12.85
C LEU A 1009 19.65 -0.19 13.17
N PHE A 1010 19.56 -1.09 12.19
CA PHE A 1010 20.02 -2.47 12.31
C PHE A 1010 21.53 -2.56 12.56
N ILE A 1011 22.37 -1.90 11.75
CA ILE A 1011 23.83 -1.94 11.93
C ILE A 1011 24.23 -1.35 13.30
N TYR A 1012 23.56 -0.29 13.78
CA TYR A 1012 23.86 0.31 15.08
C TYR A 1012 23.41 -0.59 16.25
N GLN A 1013 22.19 -1.14 16.21
CA GLN A 1013 21.71 -2.10 17.21
C GLN A 1013 22.53 -3.39 17.21
N PHE A 1014 22.88 -3.92 16.03
CA PHE A 1014 23.71 -5.12 15.85
C PHE A 1014 25.12 -4.92 16.41
N LYS A 1015 25.80 -3.82 16.06
CA LYS A 1015 27.16 -3.52 16.57
C LYS A 1015 27.16 -3.23 18.07
N ILE A 1016 26.11 -2.60 18.62
CA ILE A 1016 25.93 -2.45 20.07
C ILE A 1016 25.69 -3.81 20.75
N ARG A 1017 24.76 -4.64 20.26
CA ARG A 1017 24.46 -5.97 20.84
C ARG A 1017 25.69 -6.88 20.78
N GLN A 1018 26.43 -6.91 19.65
CA GLN A 1018 27.72 -7.58 19.52
C GLN A 1018 28.74 -7.10 20.56
N GLN A 1019 28.90 -5.79 20.78
CA GLN A 1019 29.82 -5.28 21.80
C GLN A 1019 29.39 -5.66 23.22
N PHE A 1020 28.11 -5.55 23.56
CA PHE A 1020 27.59 -5.99 24.87
C PHE A 1020 27.76 -7.49 25.09
N TYR A 1021 27.54 -8.33 24.06
CA TYR A 1021 27.71 -9.78 24.18
C TYR A 1021 29.17 -10.17 24.37
N ASN A 1022 30.10 -9.58 23.59
CA ASN A 1022 31.53 -9.82 23.76
C ASN A 1022 32.05 -9.37 25.15
N VAL A 1023 31.56 -8.25 25.68
CA VAL A 1023 31.88 -7.81 27.06
C VAL A 1023 31.33 -8.79 28.10
N ASN A 1024 30.07 -9.24 27.97
CA ASN A 1024 29.49 -10.22 28.89
C ASN A 1024 30.17 -11.59 28.81
N TYR A 1025 30.54 -12.06 27.62
CA TYR A 1025 31.29 -13.29 27.42
C TYR A 1025 32.67 -13.23 28.11
N TYR A 1026 33.41 -12.13 27.90
CA TYR A 1026 34.70 -11.90 28.56
C TYR A 1026 34.57 -11.83 30.09
N LEU A 1027 33.51 -11.22 30.62
CA LEU A 1027 33.21 -11.21 32.05
C LEU A 1027 32.84 -12.61 32.58
N LEU A 1028 32.12 -13.42 31.80
CA LEU A 1028 31.75 -14.80 32.15
C LEU A 1028 32.96 -15.74 32.15
N GLU A 1029 33.86 -15.67 31.19
CA GLU A 1029 35.12 -16.44 31.23
C GLU A 1029 36.01 -15.99 32.39
N LYS A 1030 36.13 -14.68 32.63
CA LYS A 1030 36.89 -14.16 33.77
C LYS A 1030 36.28 -14.54 35.12
N LYS A 1031 34.96 -14.72 35.18
CA LYS A 1031 34.29 -15.28 36.35
C LYS A 1031 34.57 -16.77 36.50
N LYS A 1032 34.46 -17.57 35.43
CA LYS A 1032 34.83 -19.01 35.43
C LYS A 1032 36.29 -19.24 35.85
N SER A 1033 37.23 -18.38 35.45
CA SER A 1033 38.64 -18.53 35.86
C SER A 1033 38.89 -18.12 37.31
N ILE A 1034 38.08 -17.21 37.88
CA ILE A 1034 38.07 -16.91 39.33
C ILE A 1034 37.41 -18.05 40.12
N ASP A 1035 36.28 -18.59 39.63
CA ASP A 1035 35.57 -19.73 40.23
C ASP A 1035 36.33 -21.08 40.06
N GLN A 1036 37.46 -21.08 39.33
CA GLN A 1036 38.45 -22.18 39.26
C GLN A 1036 39.74 -21.90 40.06
N PHE A 1037 39.87 -20.71 40.66
CA PHE A 1037 41.05 -20.29 41.44
C PHE A 1037 40.76 -20.17 42.95
N ASN A 1038 39.47 -20.27 43.33
CA ASN A 1038 39.00 -20.41 44.72
C ASN A 1038 38.65 -21.87 45.03
#